data_AF-A0A958WJP4-F1
#
_entry.id   AF-A0A958WJP4-F1
#
_cell.length_a   1.000
_cell.length_b   1.000
_cell.length_c   1.000
_cell.angle_alpha   90.00
_cell.angle_beta   90.00
_cell.angle_gamma   90.00
#
_symmetry.space_group_name_H-M   'P 1'
#
loop_
_entity.id
_entity.type
_entity.pdbx_description
1 polymer ?
#
loop_
_entity_poly.entity_id
_entity_poly.type
_entity_poly.pdbx_seq_one_letter_code
_entity_poly.pdbx_strand_id
1 'polypeptide(L)'
;MNRCFFLILMVLSPPVFAQIGPLRAAQARMDKGKWIKSENSIEKALGKDPANAEAKLVYAQWYFSPGNPKSSIDSAYKFVLAATEDYDQADPRQKEKLQRFPLDSAILVRLRERIDSAAFERAKRYNSEGAYIAFLRRFAYAKQRENAIELRDEVSFLDALRENTYQGFARYMEKYPESHRFGEASDRYEKLLFEDRTRDGKLKSYISFYREFPHSPFRGTALKQIFEVGTASGELQDFLEFISQYKGAGPLTKRARDMALHIALQQHRQIPAAVLSDSVRQVLEDDGPYWVPFLKNGKYGFMDSDGKEKIGPEYEGIDGDYLCGNITEDFLITSKGVVSRSNKLLIGGEVEAVEDLGYGILLVGLKGCSRLVHKSGFALVPGCVDAARIVAGHFLAVERNKKWTLHAFTGRQLIGQAYDGITSEGDIVVLGKSGKQVLNTIDQVIFAADNNPLPGNMVFDEVRKLSSDKILVKNGSLEGVVGPDLKFVVPLDRQELTLTSFGFTKKVLNKVTTVGLSDAIDRQEFVEIRPYLHWLGLYQPKAAKLFDLPSRKVVEDGLDSLWFANRLAMAASGDSLKVMFGSGRKMVFPKSMRVAFVKSPDSVRFFYLEGKDKKQVYGVDSGTRLFSLDFDHIEEIESSVFLITHKNKKGIVGLDGKPILPVEYDAIVKASPHVVSLLKDKKFGLFDIRRRQLFKAIYDRNLFFFNASTLVAYKDGFYGFMDLDSAPISPFQFDEVRPWSDSVALVRKDFRWMTYSVYDGKTIIDQIKSYRLIKDAPDGKIAIIQKGNDYGVLSSTRGMVIPPTFSDLLNLGTAEKPFYFTEKHVEEAGIFVVIYYDEQGRLVRRQIYEADEYDDIYCK
;
A
#
# COMPACT_ATOMS: atom_id res chain seq x y z
N MET A 1 56.37 -74.18 -98.78
CA MET A 1 57.29 -75.22 -99.25
C MET A 1 58.42 -75.37 -98.25
N ASN A 2 58.73 -76.62 -97.91
CA ASN A 2 59.90 -77.16 -97.21
C ASN A 2 60.20 -76.84 -95.73
N ARG A 3 60.10 -77.94 -94.97
CA ARG A 3 60.67 -78.32 -93.68
C ARG A 3 62.14 -77.90 -93.51
N CYS A 4 62.54 -77.60 -92.26
CA CYS A 4 63.55 -78.41 -91.55
C CYS A 4 63.66 -78.02 -90.06
N PHE A 5 63.79 -79.07 -89.23
CA PHE A 5 64.16 -79.08 -87.82
C PHE A 5 65.61 -78.58 -87.61
N PHE A 6 65.91 -78.02 -86.44
CA PHE A 6 67.09 -78.28 -85.57
C PHE A 6 66.97 -77.32 -84.37
N LEU A 7 66.61 -77.77 -83.17
CA LEU A 7 67.41 -78.41 -82.12
C LEU A 7 67.68 -77.42 -80.96
N ILE A 8 67.43 -77.93 -79.76
CA ILE A 8 67.36 -77.29 -78.45
C ILE A 8 68.70 -76.71 -78.02
N LEU A 9 68.69 -75.49 -77.46
CA LEU A 9 69.57 -75.13 -76.34
C LEU A 9 68.77 -74.29 -75.32
N MET A 10 68.22 -74.97 -74.31
CA MET A 10 67.80 -74.36 -73.05
C MET A 10 69.06 -73.84 -72.35
N VAL A 11 69.32 -72.54 -72.45
CA VAL A 11 70.18 -71.85 -71.49
C VAL A 11 69.31 -71.51 -70.29
N LEU A 12 69.34 -72.39 -69.30
CA LEU A 12 69.04 -72.08 -67.90
C LEU A 12 70.03 -71.00 -67.46
N SER A 13 69.70 -69.73 -67.68
CA SER A 13 70.33 -68.65 -66.94
C SER A 13 69.98 -68.86 -65.47
N PRO A 14 70.96 -69.05 -64.56
CA PRO A 14 70.67 -69.06 -63.14
C PRO A 14 69.94 -67.76 -62.80
N PRO A 15 68.94 -67.78 -61.89
CA PRO A 15 68.44 -66.52 -61.38
C PRO A 15 69.66 -65.77 -60.85
N VAL A 16 69.97 -64.62 -61.45
CA VAL A 16 70.84 -63.65 -60.81
C VAL A 16 70.12 -63.35 -59.50
N PHE A 17 70.53 -64.03 -58.43
CA PHE A 17 70.29 -63.57 -57.08
C PHE A 17 71.05 -62.26 -57.01
N ALA A 18 70.41 -61.18 -57.45
CA ALA A 18 70.82 -59.84 -57.09
C ALA A 18 70.95 -59.89 -55.58
N GLN A 19 72.19 -59.78 -55.07
CA GLN A 19 72.45 -59.78 -53.64
C GLN A 19 71.51 -58.76 -53.03
N ILE A 20 70.51 -59.26 -52.28
CA ILE A 20 69.48 -58.42 -51.68
C ILE A 20 70.22 -57.46 -50.76
N GLY A 21 70.15 -56.16 -51.06
CA GLY A 21 70.79 -55.12 -50.26
C GLY A 21 70.44 -55.28 -48.77
N PRO A 22 71.36 -54.95 -47.85
CA PRO A 22 71.25 -55.29 -46.43
C PRO A 22 69.93 -54.82 -45.77
N LEU A 23 69.36 -53.71 -46.25
CA LEU A 23 68.07 -53.17 -45.80
C LEU A 23 66.85 -53.91 -46.35
N ARG A 24 66.89 -54.39 -47.61
CA ARG A 24 65.83 -55.27 -48.16
C ARG A 24 65.84 -56.64 -47.47
N ALA A 25 67.02 -57.12 -47.10
CA ALA A 25 67.16 -58.34 -46.29
C ALA A 25 66.64 -58.13 -44.87
N ALA A 26 66.76 -56.92 -44.30
CA ALA A 26 66.13 -56.55 -43.04
C ALA A 26 64.59 -56.57 -43.16
N GLN A 27 64.01 -55.97 -44.21
CA GLN A 27 62.57 -56.04 -44.49
C GLN A 27 62.06 -57.49 -44.61
N ALA A 28 62.70 -58.32 -45.43
CA ALA A 28 62.33 -59.73 -45.55
C ALA A 28 62.51 -60.54 -44.24
N ARG A 29 63.33 -60.07 -43.31
CA ARG A 29 63.47 -60.65 -41.96
C ARG A 29 62.33 -60.20 -41.04
N MET A 30 61.85 -58.96 -41.17
CA MET A 30 60.63 -58.49 -40.48
C MET A 30 59.43 -59.34 -40.89
N ASP A 31 59.25 -59.60 -42.19
CA ASP A 31 58.14 -60.42 -42.71
C ASP A 31 58.16 -61.87 -42.18
N LYS A 32 59.34 -62.37 -41.81
CA LYS A 32 59.55 -63.71 -41.22
C LYS A 32 59.58 -63.71 -39.69
N GLY A 33 59.23 -62.60 -39.03
CA GLY A 33 59.23 -62.47 -37.57
C GLY A 33 60.62 -62.44 -36.91
N LYS A 34 61.69 -62.24 -37.68
CA LYS A 34 63.10 -62.24 -37.19
C LYS A 34 63.54 -60.84 -36.77
N TRP A 35 62.90 -60.30 -35.73
CA TRP A 35 63.01 -58.90 -35.30
C TRP A 35 64.43 -58.45 -34.90
N ILE A 36 65.12 -59.20 -34.04
CA ILE A 36 66.48 -58.87 -33.55
C ILE A 36 67.50 -58.85 -34.70
N LYS A 37 67.42 -59.84 -35.60
CA LYS A 37 68.31 -59.90 -36.78
C LYS A 37 68.04 -58.76 -37.77
N SER A 38 66.80 -58.29 -37.84
CA SER A 38 66.43 -57.11 -38.63
C SER A 38 66.97 -55.83 -37.98
N GLU A 39 66.76 -55.64 -36.67
CA GLU A 39 67.25 -54.48 -35.89
C GLU A 39 68.77 -54.31 -36.05
N ASN A 40 69.55 -55.36 -35.79
CA ASN A 40 71.01 -55.34 -35.95
C ASN A 40 71.46 -54.95 -37.38
N SER A 41 70.66 -55.28 -38.39
CA SER A 41 70.98 -54.94 -39.79
C SER A 41 70.71 -53.47 -40.10
N ILE A 42 69.67 -52.91 -39.50
CA ILE A 42 69.30 -51.50 -39.60
C ILE A 42 70.28 -50.65 -38.80
N GLU A 43 70.60 -51.03 -37.56
CA GLU A 43 71.59 -50.34 -36.72
C GLU A 43 72.99 -50.34 -37.33
N LYS A 44 73.41 -51.46 -37.95
CA LYS A 44 74.68 -51.50 -38.68
C LYS A 44 74.69 -50.59 -39.91
N ALA A 45 73.55 -50.36 -40.55
CA ALA A 45 73.44 -49.42 -41.65
C ALA A 45 73.52 -47.96 -41.14
N LEU A 46 72.81 -47.64 -40.06
CA LEU A 46 72.84 -46.31 -39.43
C LEU A 46 74.17 -45.99 -38.75
N GLY A 47 74.88 -46.99 -38.23
CA GLY A 47 76.22 -46.82 -37.65
C GLY A 47 77.29 -46.54 -38.70
N LYS A 48 77.04 -46.86 -39.97
CA LYS A 48 77.90 -46.50 -41.11
C LYS A 48 77.54 -45.14 -41.70
N ASP A 49 76.26 -44.84 -41.74
CA ASP A 49 75.71 -43.60 -42.27
C ASP A 49 74.49 -43.17 -41.44
N PRO A 50 74.66 -42.25 -40.49
CA PRO A 50 73.58 -41.75 -39.65
C PRO A 50 72.51 -40.94 -40.42
N ALA A 51 72.79 -40.50 -41.64
CA ALA A 51 71.86 -39.76 -42.53
C ALA A 51 71.21 -40.68 -43.58
N ASN A 52 71.28 -42.00 -43.38
CA ASN A 52 70.73 -42.97 -44.32
C ASN A 52 69.20 -43.01 -44.24
N ALA A 53 68.54 -42.31 -45.17
CA ALA A 53 67.08 -42.23 -45.26
C ALA A 53 66.40 -43.60 -45.46
N GLU A 54 67.01 -44.53 -46.22
CA GLU A 54 66.48 -45.89 -46.41
C GLU A 54 66.49 -46.67 -45.09
N ALA A 55 67.59 -46.60 -44.34
CA ALA A 55 67.72 -47.27 -43.07
C ALA A 55 66.75 -46.71 -42.03
N LYS A 56 66.56 -45.38 -41.99
CA LYS A 56 65.58 -44.73 -41.11
C LYS A 56 64.14 -45.08 -41.50
N LEU A 57 63.81 -45.17 -42.80
CA LEU A 57 62.50 -45.64 -43.28
C LEU A 57 62.24 -47.08 -42.78
N VAL A 58 63.19 -47.98 -43.00
CA VAL A 58 63.07 -49.38 -42.56
C VAL A 58 62.99 -49.46 -41.03
N TYR A 59 63.71 -48.60 -40.30
CA TYR A 59 63.61 -48.55 -38.85
C TYR A 59 62.24 -48.07 -38.37
N ALA A 60 61.66 -47.08 -39.03
CA ALA A 60 60.30 -46.62 -38.75
C ALA A 60 59.26 -47.73 -38.98
N GLN A 61 59.38 -48.48 -40.08
CA GLN A 61 58.54 -49.65 -40.36
C GLN A 61 58.71 -50.76 -39.30
N TRP A 62 59.95 -50.98 -38.86
CA TRP A 62 60.28 -51.95 -37.82
C TRP A 62 59.60 -51.60 -36.49
N TYR A 63 59.72 -50.35 -36.04
CA TYR A 63 59.04 -49.87 -34.82
C TYR A 63 57.52 -49.84 -34.95
N PHE A 64 56.96 -49.72 -36.15
CA PHE A 64 55.52 -49.68 -36.38
C PHE A 64 54.88 -51.08 -36.54
N SER A 65 55.67 -52.14 -36.61
CA SER A 65 55.18 -53.49 -36.89
C SER A 65 54.48 -54.13 -35.67
N PRO A 66 53.22 -54.59 -35.77
CA PRO A 66 52.45 -55.12 -34.63
C PRO A 66 53.03 -56.38 -33.95
N GLY A 67 53.94 -57.10 -34.61
CA GLY A 67 54.61 -58.29 -34.06
C GLY A 67 55.99 -58.04 -33.43
N ASN A 68 56.49 -56.80 -33.48
CA ASN A 68 57.79 -56.44 -32.93
C ASN A 68 57.72 -56.26 -31.40
N PRO A 69 58.52 -56.98 -30.59
CA PRO A 69 58.55 -56.80 -29.13
C PRO A 69 58.93 -55.39 -28.66
N LYS A 70 59.65 -54.61 -29.49
CA LYS A 70 59.98 -53.20 -29.22
C LYS A 70 59.12 -52.24 -30.04
N SER A 71 57.93 -52.66 -30.48
CA SER A 71 56.99 -51.80 -31.21
C SER A 71 56.71 -50.52 -30.43
N SER A 72 56.81 -49.38 -31.11
CA SER A 72 56.67 -48.06 -30.52
C SER A 72 56.24 -47.08 -31.60
N ILE A 73 54.99 -46.65 -31.55
CA ILE A 73 54.43 -45.60 -32.43
C ILE A 73 55.29 -44.33 -32.37
N ASP A 74 55.76 -44.02 -31.16
CA ASP A 74 56.56 -42.85 -30.83
C ASP A 74 57.97 -42.89 -31.42
N SER A 75 58.59 -44.06 -31.43
CA SER A 75 59.88 -44.29 -32.08
C SER A 75 59.72 -44.35 -33.59
N ALA A 76 58.68 -45.02 -34.09
CA ALA A 76 58.35 -45.07 -35.50
C ALA A 76 58.17 -43.66 -36.09
N TYR A 77 57.45 -42.79 -35.38
CA TYR A 77 57.25 -41.39 -35.78
C TYR A 77 58.57 -40.60 -35.80
N LYS A 78 59.43 -40.77 -34.79
CA LYS A 78 60.76 -40.14 -34.77
C LYS A 78 61.59 -40.54 -35.99
N PHE A 79 61.64 -41.82 -36.32
CA PHE A 79 62.44 -42.32 -37.44
C PHE A 79 61.85 -41.97 -38.80
N VAL A 80 60.52 -41.92 -38.97
CA VAL A 80 59.91 -41.48 -40.25
C VAL A 80 60.12 -40.00 -40.49
N LEU A 81 60.10 -39.15 -39.44
CA LEU A 81 60.43 -37.73 -39.57
C LEU A 81 61.91 -37.54 -39.94
N ALA A 82 62.82 -38.24 -39.26
CA ALA A 82 64.24 -38.16 -39.57
C ALA A 82 64.56 -38.71 -40.98
N ALA A 83 63.83 -39.73 -41.45
CA ALA A 83 63.93 -40.21 -42.83
C ALA A 83 63.40 -39.19 -43.85
N THR A 84 62.36 -38.44 -43.49
CA THR A 84 61.78 -37.38 -44.33
C THR A 84 62.75 -36.21 -44.45
N GLU A 85 63.34 -35.77 -43.33
CA GLU A 85 64.33 -34.70 -43.30
C GLU A 85 65.57 -35.02 -44.15
N ASP A 86 66.15 -36.21 -43.98
CA ASP A 86 67.28 -36.65 -44.81
C ASP A 86 66.90 -36.76 -46.30
N TYR A 87 65.69 -37.26 -46.60
CA TYR A 87 65.19 -37.35 -47.97
C TYR A 87 65.01 -35.96 -48.59
N ASP A 88 64.49 -34.98 -47.84
CA ASP A 88 64.27 -33.62 -48.33
C ASP A 88 65.60 -32.92 -48.64
N GLN A 89 66.61 -33.13 -47.79
CA GLN A 89 67.97 -32.60 -47.96
C GLN A 89 68.79 -33.28 -49.07
N ALA A 90 68.36 -34.44 -49.56
CA ALA A 90 69.06 -35.16 -50.61
C ALA A 90 68.98 -34.45 -51.98
N ASP A 91 70.10 -34.48 -52.72
CA ASP A 91 70.19 -33.91 -54.07
C ASP A 91 69.42 -34.77 -55.11
N PRO A 92 69.16 -34.25 -56.34
CA PRO A 92 68.40 -34.98 -57.35
C PRO A 92 68.98 -36.36 -57.73
N ARG A 93 70.31 -36.51 -57.74
CA ARG A 93 70.98 -37.79 -58.06
C ARG A 93 70.85 -38.78 -56.90
N GLN A 94 70.94 -38.30 -55.67
CA GLN A 94 70.71 -39.09 -54.47
C GLN A 94 69.25 -39.57 -54.42
N LYS A 95 68.28 -38.70 -54.70
CA LYS A 95 66.85 -39.07 -54.79
C LYS A 95 66.56 -40.13 -55.85
N GLU A 96 67.18 -40.05 -57.03
CA GLU A 96 67.08 -41.09 -58.07
C GLU A 96 67.63 -42.45 -57.60
N LYS A 97 68.71 -42.44 -56.80
CA LYS A 97 69.27 -43.66 -56.20
C LYS A 97 68.32 -44.24 -55.14
N LEU A 98 67.71 -43.40 -54.31
CA LEU A 98 66.73 -43.80 -53.30
C LEU A 98 65.48 -44.42 -53.95
N GLN A 99 65.07 -44.01 -55.15
CA GLN A 99 63.98 -44.68 -55.87
C GLN A 99 64.26 -46.15 -56.21
N ARG A 100 65.54 -46.56 -56.33
CA ARG A 100 65.92 -47.97 -56.52
C ARG A 100 65.63 -48.80 -55.26
N PHE A 101 65.62 -48.21 -54.08
CA PHE A 101 65.13 -48.81 -52.85
C PHE A 101 63.78 -48.16 -52.52
N PRO A 102 62.65 -48.66 -53.06
CA PRO A 102 61.41 -47.91 -53.28
C PRO A 102 61.07 -46.93 -52.15
N LEU A 103 61.67 -45.74 -52.22
CA LEU A 103 61.63 -44.68 -51.23
C LEU A 103 61.46 -43.40 -52.03
N ASP A 104 60.30 -42.82 -51.84
CA ASP A 104 59.94 -41.51 -52.34
C ASP A 104 59.17 -40.77 -51.25
N SER A 105 58.87 -39.49 -51.51
CA SER A 105 58.10 -38.65 -50.60
C SER A 105 56.71 -39.26 -50.29
N ALA A 106 56.07 -39.92 -51.27
CA ALA A 106 54.73 -40.48 -51.08
C ALA A 106 54.71 -41.66 -50.10
N ILE A 107 55.75 -42.50 -50.09
CA ILE A 107 55.90 -43.63 -49.17
C ILE A 107 56.14 -43.15 -47.74
N LEU A 108 56.99 -42.13 -47.56
CA LEU A 108 57.25 -41.52 -46.26
C LEU A 108 55.98 -40.86 -45.69
N VAL A 109 55.27 -40.09 -46.51
CA VAL A 109 54.00 -39.45 -46.13
C VAL A 109 52.95 -40.51 -45.76
N ARG A 110 52.78 -41.57 -46.58
CA ARG A 110 51.83 -42.65 -46.30
C ARG A 110 52.16 -43.40 -45.02
N LEU A 111 53.43 -43.67 -44.75
CA LEU A 111 53.85 -44.32 -43.51
C LEU A 111 53.59 -43.42 -42.31
N ARG A 112 53.93 -42.13 -42.40
CA ARG A 112 53.63 -41.14 -41.36
C ARG A 112 52.13 -41.07 -41.08
N GLU A 113 51.28 -40.98 -42.10
CA GLU A 113 49.82 -40.95 -41.93
C GLU A 113 49.25 -42.19 -41.23
N ARG A 114 49.80 -43.37 -41.49
CA ARG A 114 49.43 -44.61 -40.78
C ARG A 114 49.85 -44.57 -39.31
N ILE A 115 51.05 -44.05 -39.03
CA ILE A 115 51.57 -43.87 -37.67
C ILE A 115 50.72 -42.84 -36.92
N ASP A 116 50.39 -41.70 -37.55
CA ASP A 116 49.53 -40.65 -37.00
C ASP A 116 48.14 -41.19 -36.66
N SER A 117 47.55 -41.97 -37.57
CA SER A 117 46.23 -42.59 -37.36
C SER A 117 46.25 -43.58 -36.18
N ALA A 118 47.28 -44.41 -36.07
CA ALA A 118 47.44 -45.33 -34.95
C ALA A 118 47.70 -44.59 -33.62
N ALA A 119 48.44 -43.48 -33.66
CA ALA A 119 48.67 -42.62 -32.52
C ALA A 119 47.38 -41.95 -32.03
N PHE A 120 46.53 -41.52 -32.96
CA PHE A 120 45.22 -40.95 -32.66
C PHE A 120 44.27 -41.99 -32.04
N GLU A 121 44.20 -43.20 -32.60
CA GLU A 121 43.40 -44.30 -31.99
C GLU A 121 43.92 -44.71 -30.61
N ARG A 122 45.24 -44.60 -30.37
CA ARG A 122 45.79 -44.74 -29.01
C ARG A 122 45.29 -43.62 -28.08
N ALA A 123 45.28 -42.36 -28.53
CA ALA A 123 44.75 -41.25 -27.74
C ALA A 123 43.25 -41.44 -27.42
N LYS A 124 42.45 -41.85 -28.41
CA LYS A 124 41.02 -42.18 -28.25
C LYS A 124 40.76 -43.31 -27.25
N ARG A 125 41.63 -44.32 -27.18
CA ARG A 125 41.50 -45.40 -26.19
C ARG A 125 41.71 -44.92 -24.76
N TYR A 126 42.61 -43.95 -24.54
CA TYR A 126 42.79 -43.33 -23.23
C TYR A 126 41.71 -42.30 -22.92
N ASN A 127 41.19 -41.61 -23.94
CA ASN A 127 40.13 -40.62 -23.89
C ASN A 127 40.25 -39.60 -22.74
N SER A 128 41.44 -39.02 -22.59
CA SER A 128 41.72 -38.01 -21.56
C SER A 128 42.31 -36.76 -22.18
N GLU A 129 42.08 -35.60 -21.54
CA GLU A 129 42.68 -34.31 -21.92
C GLU A 129 44.20 -34.46 -22.13
N GLY A 130 44.89 -35.10 -21.18
CA GLY A 130 46.33 -35.37 -21.27
C GLY A 130 46.74 -36.26 -22.45
N ALA A 131 45.94 -37.26 -22.81
CA ALA A 131 46.24 -38.14 -23.95
C ALA A 131 46.15 -37.40 -25.29
N TYR A 132 45.12 -36.56 -25.47
CA TYR A 132 44.98 -35.73 -26.67
C TYR A 132 46.02 -34.62 -26.73
N ILE A 133 46.37 -33.98 -25.61
CA ILE A 133 47.49 -33.01 -25.53
C ILE A 133 48.81 -33.68 -25.94
N ALA A 134 49.10 -34.88 -25.43
CA ALA A 134 50.31 -35.61 -25.79
C ALA A 134 50.36 -35.95 -27.29
N PHE A 135 49.23 -36.35 -27.87
CA PHE A 135 49.09 -36.56 -29.32
C PHE A 135 49.35 -35.26 -30.10
N LEU A 136 48.65 -34.17 -29.78
CA LEU A 136 48.77 -32.88 -30.45
C LEU A 136 50.19 -32.30 -30.36
N ARG A 137 50.91 -32.54 -29.25
CA ARG A 137 52.29 -32.09 -29.10
C ARG A 137 53.27 -32.92 -29.94
N ARG A 138 53.09 -34.23 -30.00
CA ARG A 138 54.07 -35.15 -30.62
C ARG A 138 53.84 -35.34 -32.12
N PHE A 139 52.60 -35.33 -32.58
CA PHE A 139 52.20 -35.62 -33.96
C PHE A 139 51.73 -34.33 -34.67
N ALA A 140 52.69 -33.42 -34.90
CA ALA A 140 52.42 -32.07 -35.43
C ALA A 140 51.82 -32.06 -36.85
N TYR A 141 52.06 -33.09 -37.66
CA TYR A 141 51.64 -33.17 -39.07
C TYR A 141 50.44 -34.10 -39.31
N ALA A 142 49.81 -34.59 -38.24
CA ALA A 142 48.68 -35.51 -38.36
C ALA A 142 47.46 -34.83 -38.99
N LYS A 143 46.72 -35.55 -39.84
CA LYS A 143 45.45 -35.06 -40.40
C LYS A 143 44.33 -34.98 -39.35
N GLN A 144 44.43 -35.76 -38.27
CA GLN A 144 43.41 -35.89 -37.22
C GLN A 144 43.52 -34.83 -36.11
N ARG A 145 44.28 -33.75 -36.32
CA ARG A 145 44.52 -32.74 -35.29
C ARG A 145 43.26 -32.02 -34.85
N GLU A 146 42.43 -31.58 -35.79
CA GLU A 146 41.16 -30.92 -35.47
C GLU A 146 40.25 -31.85 -34.65
N ASN A 147 40.12 -33.12 -35.06
CA ASN A 147 39.35 -34.10 -34.29
C ASN A 147 39.94 -34.35 -32.88
N ALA A 148 41.26 -34.30 -32.72
CA ALA A 148 41.91 -34.44 -31.43
C ALA A 148 41.74 -33.20 -30.54
N ILE A 149 41.67 -32.00 -31.12
CA ILE A 149 41.31 -30.76 -30.43
C ILE A 149 39.87 -30.85 -29.96
N GLU A 150 38.95 -31.25 -30.84
CA GLU A 150 37.53 -31.39 -30.50
C GLU A 150 37.30 -32.40 -29.37
N LEU A 151 37.93 -33.58 -29.43
CA LEU A 151 37.79 -34.59 -28.37
C LEU A 151 38.47 -34.17 -27.06
N ARG A 152 39.59 -33.43 -27.11
CA ARG A 152 40.23 -32.84 -25.92
C ARG A 152 39.27 -31.87 -25.24
N ASP A 153 38.68 -30.97 -26.03
CA ASP A 153 37.79 -29.93 -25.55
C ASP A 153 36.50 -30.54 -25.00
N GLU A 154 35.95 -31.58 -25.64
CA GLU A 154 34.77 -32.30 -25.16
C GLU A 154 35.05 -33.00 -23.82
N VAL A 155 36.18 -33.70 -23.67
CA VAL A 155 36.53 -34.35 -22.39
C VAL A 155 36.70 -33.32 -21.28
N SER A 156 37.39 -32.21 -21.55
CA SER A 156 37.56 -31.16 -20.54
C SER A 156 36.25 -30.45 -20.20
N PHE A 157 35.34 -30.28 -21.17
CA PHE A 157 34.01 -29.73 -20.95
C PHE A 157 33.16 -30.68 -20.08
N LEU A 158 33.22 -31.99 -20.33
CA LEU A 158 32.57 -33.00 -19.48
C LEU A 158 33.10 -32.98 -18.05
N ASP A 159 34.39 -32.73 -17.84
CA ASP A 159 34.96 -32.57 -16.50
C ASP A 159 34.40 -31.31 -15.81
N ALA A 160 34.27 -30.19 -16.53
CA ALA A 160 33.62 -28.98 -16.01
C ALA A 160 32.14 -29.21 -15.67
N LEU A 161 31.42 -29.99 -16.48
CA LEU A 161 30.03 -30.41 -16.21
C LEU A 161 29.92 -31.28 -14.95
N ARG A 162 30.89 -32.18 -14.71
CA ARG A 162 30.90 -33.01 -13.50
C ARG A 162 31.19 -32.20 -12.24
N GLU A 163 32.05 -31.19 -12.34
CA GLU A 163 32.32 -30.27 -11.22
C GLU A 163 31.13 -29.34 -10.95
N ASN A 164 30.47 -28.87 -12.01
CA ASN A 164 29.28 -28.01 -11.96
C ASN A 164 29.44 -26.75 -11.09
N THR A 165 30.61 -26.10 -11.20
CA THR A 165 30.92 -24.82 -10.54
C THR A 165 31.31 -23.77 -11.58
N TYR A 166 31.08 -22.49 -11.28
CA TYR A 166 31.51 -21.43 -12.19
C TYR A 166 33.06 -21.43 -12.34
N GLN A 167 33.82 -21.80 -11.32
CA GLN A 167 35.28 -21.91 -11.40
C GLN A 167 35.71 -23.01 -12.37
N GLY A 168 34.99 -24.13 -12.42
CA GLY A 168 35.22 -25.22 -13.37
C GLY A 168 35.05 -24.74 -14.82
N PHE A 169 33.94 -24.07 -15.11
CA PHE A 169 33.71 -23.49 -16.45
C PHE A 169 34.68 -22.35 -16.77
N ALA A 170 35.08 -21.53 -15.80
CA ALA A 170 36.09 -20.49 -16.00
C ALA A 170 37.44 -21.08 -16.44
N ARG A 171 37.90 -22.15 -15.77
CA ARG A 171 39.14 -22.84 -16.16
C ARG A 171 39.04 -23.47 -17.55
N TYR A 172 37.88 -24.02 -17.90
CA TYR A 172 37.65 -24.56 -19.24
C TYR A 172 37.78 -23.47 -20.31
N MET A 173 37.10 -22.34 -20.12
CA MET A 173 37.14 -21.20 -21.05
C MET A 173 38.54 -20.59 -21.17
N GLU A 174 39.30 -20.54 -20.07
CA GLU A 174 40.70 -20.07 -20.07
C GLU A 174 41.61 -21.02 -20.86
N LYS A 175 41.44 -22.34 -20.67
CA LYS A 175 42.23 -23.35 -21.40
C LYS A 175 41.89 -23.40 -22.89
N TYR A 176 40.61 -23.24 -23.23
CA TYR A 176 40.06 -23.53 -24.57
C TYR A 176 39.15 -22.41 -25.09
N PRO A 177 39.68 -21.21 -25.36
CA PRO A 177 38.89 -20.06 -25.80
C PRO A 177 38.28 -20.25 -27.20
N GLU A 178 38.91 -21.05 -28.06
CA GLU A 178 38.45 -21.33 -29.44
C GLU A 178 37.54 -22.56 -29.54
N SER A 179 37.14 -23.16 -28.42
CA SER A 179 36.29 -24.35 -28.43
C SER A 179 34.89 -24.03 -28.96
N HIS A 180 34.33 -24.95 -29.76
CA HIS A 180 32.93 -24.88 -30.20
C HIS A 180 31.93 -24.88 -29.03
N ARG A 181 32.32 -25.34 -27.84
CA ARG A 181 31.51 -25.33 -26.60
C ARG A 181 31.67 -24.06 -25.77
N PHE A 182 32.50 -23.11 -26.18
CA PHE A 182 32.78 -21.91 -25.38
C PHE A 182 31.51 -21.14 -25.02
N GLY A 183 30.59 -20.96 -25.96
CA GLY A 183 29.30 -20.30 -25.71
C GLY A 183 28.47 -21.00 -24.64
N GLU A 184 28.33 -22.33 -24.72
CA GLU A 184 27.60 -23.11 -23.71
C GLU A 184 28.28 -23.04 -22.33
N ALA A 185 29.62 -23.11 -22.30
CA ALA A 185 30.38 -22.96 -21.07
C ALA A 185 30.21 -21.57 -20.45
N SER A 186 30.19 -20.52 -21.27
CA SER A 186 29.99 -19.12 -20.86
C SER A 186 28.60 -18.89 -20.26
N ASP A 187 27.55 -19.41 -20.91
CA ASP A 187 26.18 -19.33 -20.40
C ASP A 187 26.03 -20.02 -19.03
N ARG A 188 26.63 -21.20 -18.88
CA ARG A 188 26.65 -21.94 -17.61
C ARG A 188 27.47 -21.22 -16.54
N TYR A 189 28.63 -20.68 -16.92
CA TYR A 189 29.48 -19.86 -16.04
C TYR A 189 28.70 -18.68 -15.46
N GLU A 190 28.06 -17.88 -16.32
CA GLU A 190 27.34 -16.67 -15.90
C GLU A 190 26.19 -17.02 -14.94
N LYS A 191 25.44 -18.09 -15.25
CA LYS A 191 24.34 -18.55 -14.40
C LYS A 191 24.83 -19.02 -13.03
N LEU A 192 25.81 -19.91 -13.00
CA LEU A 192 26.35 -20.47 -11.75
C LEU A 192 27.06 -19.41 -10.92
N LEU A 193 27.73 -18.44 -11.56
CA LEU A 193 28.35 -17.32 -10.88
C LEU A 193 27.29 -16.48 -10.16
N PHE A 194 26.21 -16.11 -10.85
CA PHE A 194 25.12 -15.37 -10.22
C PHE A 194 24.50 -16.15 -9.05
N GLU A 195 24.14 -17.42 -9.28
CA GLU A 195 23.55 -18.28 -8.25
C GLU A 195 24.45 -18.47 -7.02
N ASP A 196 25.77 -18.62 -7.21
CA ASP A 196 26.72 -18.74 -6.09
C ASP A 196 26.88 -17.41 -5.34
N ARG A 197 27.06 -16.29 -6.07
CA ARG A 197 27.28 -14.96 -5.48
C ARG A 197 26.05 -14.41 -4.78
N THR A 198 24.85 -14.86 -5.16
CA THR A 198 23.59 -14.40 -4.56
C THR A 198 22.82 -15.51 -3.87
N ARG A 199 23.49 -16.61 -3.48
CA ARG A 199 22.86 -17.80 -2.88
C ARG A 199 22.07 -17.50 -1.61
N ASP A 200 22.53 -16.52 -0.83
CA ASP A 200 21.88 -16.12 0.41
C ASP A 200 20.58 -15.32 0.20
N GLY A 201 20.33 -14.85 -1.03
CA GLY A 201 19.17 -14.03 -1.37
C GLY A 201 19.18 -12.63 -0.76
N LYS A 202 20.35 -12.16 -0.29
CA LYS A 202 20.46 -10.90 0.45
C LYS A 202 20.73 -9.71 -0.45
N LEU A 203 20.17 -8.56 -0.08
CA LEU A 203 20.35 -7.26 -0.73
C LEU A 203 21.84 -6.94 -0.91
N LYS A 204 22.65 -7.14 0.14
CA LYS A 204 24.09 -6.88 0.09
C LYS A 204 24.78 -7.68 -1.03
N SER A 205 24.42 -8.96 -1.18
CA SER A 205 24.98 -9.87 -2.18
C SER A 205 24.57 -9.47 -3.59
N TYR A 206 23.31 -9.06 -3.80
CA TYR A 206 22.87 -8.50 -5.07
C TYR A 206 23.57 -7.18 -5.43
N ILE A 207 23.76 -6.28 -4.46
CA ILE A 207 24.50 -5.02 -4.64
C ILE A 207 25.96 -5.30 -5.03
N SER A 208 26.63 -6.22 -4.33
CA SER A 208 28.00 -6.62 -4.66
C SER A 208 28.08 -7.18 -6.07
N PHE A 209 27.19 -8.11 -6.44
CA PHE A 209 27.16 -8.68 -7.79
C PHE A 209 26.97 -7.60 -8.87
N TYR A 210 26.01 -6.69 -8.67
CA TYR A 210 25.71 -5.61 -9.62
C TYR A 210 26.89 -4.66 -9.85
N ARG A 211 27.74 -4.46 -8.83
CA ARG A 211 28.94 -3.60 -8.90
C ARG A 211 30.15 -4.34 -9.49
N GLU A 212 30.36 -5.59 -9.08
CA GLU A 212 31.55 -6.38 -9.45
C GLU A 212 31.46 -6.96 -10.87
N PHE A 213 30.26 -7.24 -11.39
CA PHE A 213 30.06 -7.90 -12.69
C PHE A 213 29.25 -7.04 -13.67
N PRO A 214 29.83 -5.92 -14.16
CA PRO A 214 29.06 -4.92 -14.93
C PRO A 214 28.57 -5.39 -16.30
N HIS A 215 29.17 -6.46 -16.85
CA HIS A 215 28.85 -7.01 -18.17
C HIS A 215 28.03 -8.32 -18.11
N SER A 216 27.72 -8.82 -16.91
CA SER A 216 26.96 -10.07 -16.77
C SER A 216 25.53 -9.91 -17.31
N PRO A 217 24.97 -10.92 -18.02
CA PRO A 217 23.57 -10.91 -18.45
C PRO A 217 22.59 -10.91 -17.26
N PHE A 218 23.04 -11.34 -16.06
CA PHE A 218 22.21 -11.34 -14.85
C PHE A 218 22.17 -9.99 -14.13
N ARG A 219 22.86 -8.97 -14.64
CA ARG A 219 22.89 -7.63 -14.03
C ARG A 219 21.49 -7.03 -13.88
N GLY A 220 20.62 -7.20 -14.87
CA GLY A 220 19.22 -6.76 -14.80
C GLY A 220 18.41 -7.49 -13.73
N THR A 221 18.63 -8.80 -13.59
CA THR A 221 18.02 -9.62 -12.53
C THR A 221 18.48 -9.17 -11.15
N ALA A 222 19.79 -8.94 -10.97
CA ALA A 222 20.34 -8.39 -9.73
C ALA A 222 19.72 -7.03 -9.40
N LEU A 223 19.62 -6.12 -10.37
CA LEU A 223 19.03 -4.81 -10.18
C LEU A 223 17.54 -4.86 -9.79
N LYS A 224 16.78 -5.79 -10.37
CA LYS A 224 15.40 -6.06 -9.96
C LYS A 224 15.33 -6.53 -8.50
N GLN A 225 16.22 -7.44 -8.09
CA GLN A 225 16.27 -7.89 -6.69
C GLN A 225 16.68 -6.76 -5.74
N ILE A 226 17.63 -5.90 -6.12
CA ILE A 226 18.01 -4.71 -5.35
C ILE A 226 16.82 -3.77 -5.15
N PHE A 227 16.04 -3.51 -6.20
CA PHE A 227 14.82 -2.71 -6.10
C PHE A 227 13.83 -3.35 -5.13
N GLU A 228 13.48 -4.62 -5.35
CA GLU A 228 12.40 -5.24 -4.57
C GLU A 228 12.74 -5.48 -3.10
N VAL A 229 14.00 -5.84 -2.76
CA VAL A 229 14.43 -5.97 -1.35
C VAL A 229 14.70 -4.60 -0.74
N GLY A 230 15.37 -3.72 -1.48
CA GLY A 230 15.78 -2.40 -0.97
C GLY A 230 14.60 -1.47 -0.66
N THR A 231 13.44 -1.69 -1.28
CA THR A 231 12.21 -0.91 -1.00
C THR A 231 11.14 -1.75 -0.30
N ALA A 232 11.51 -2.84 0.36
CA ALA A 232 10.57 -3.77 0.99
C ALA A 232 9.81 -3.17 2.18
N SER A 233 10.37 -2.13 2.81
CA SER A 233 9.76 -1.40 3.93
C SER A 233 8.49 -0.63 3.54
N GLY A 234 8.31 -0.33 2.24
CA GLY A 234 7.27 0.58 1.79
C GLY A 234 7.52 2.05 2.14
N GLU A 235 8.67 2.39 2.74
CA GLU A 235 8.98 3.76 3.12
C GLU A 235 9.37 4.64 1.94
N LEU A 236 8.92 5.90 1.98
CA LEU A 236 9.24 6.90 0.96
C LEU A 236 10.76 7.03 0.75
N GLN A 237 11.54 7.01 1.83
CA GLN A 237 12.98 7.24 1.79
C GLN A 237 13.72 6.17 0.99
N ASP A 238 13.31 4.90 1.09
CA ASP A 238 13.94 3.78 0.37
C ASP A 238 13.74 3.90 -1.14
N PHE A 239 12.55 4.33 -1.57
CA PHE A 239 12.30 4.63 -3.00
C PHE A 239 13.13 5.82 -3.49
N LEU A 240 13.26 6.88 -2.69
CA LEU A 240 14.08 8.04 -3.03
C LEU A 240 15.57 7.67 -3.12
N GLU A 241 16.06 6.85 -2.20
CA GLU A 241 17.44 6.34 -2.23
C GLU A 241 17.69 5.53 -3.49
N PHE A 242 16.78 4.61 -3.85
CA PHE A 242 16.86 3.84 -5.09
C PHE A 242 16.90 4.75 -6.33
N ILE A 243 16.01 5.75 -6.42
CA ILE A 243 15.97 6.71 -7.54
C ILE A 243 17.31 7.45 -7.67
N SER A 244 17.90 7.83 -6.53
CA SER A 244 19.15 8.59 -6.49
C SER A 244 20.36 7.77 -6.93
N GLN A 245 20.44 6.50 -6.52
CA GLN A 245 21.59 5.63 -6.76
C GLN A 245 21.53 4.97 -8.16
N TYR A 246 20.34 4.67 -8.67
CA TYR A 246 20.12 3.90 -9.89
C TYR A 246 19.40 4.69 -10.99
N LYS A 247 19.89 5.91 -11.29
CA LYS A 247 19.28 6.83 -12.27
C LYS A 247 19.13 6.25 -13.70
N GLY A 248 19.94 5.26 -14.07
CA GLY A 248 19.92 4.58 -15.37
C GLY A 248 19.09 3.29 -15.43
N ALA A 249 18.34 2.94 -14.38
CA ALA A 249 17.58 1.67 -14.30
C ALA A 249 16.27 1.66 -15.10
N GLY A 250 16.02 2.67 -15.94
CA GLY A 250 14.92 2.75 -16.89
C GLY A 250 13.54 2.47 -16.24
N PRO A 251 12.88 1.33 -16.55
CA PRO A 251 11.55 1.01 -16.01
C PRO A 251 11.47 0.95 -14.48
N LEU A 252 12.53 0.49 -13.80
CA LEU A 252 12.52 0.37 -12.33
C LEU A 252 12.59 1.74 -11.65
N THR A 253 13.38 2.68 -12.17
CA THR A 253 13.42 4.06 -11.65
C THR A 253 12.07 4.74 -11.83
N LYS A 254 11.40 4.52 -12.97
CA LYS A 254 10.04 5.03 -13.19
C LYS A 254 9.07 4.45 -12.15
N ARG A 255 9.08 3.13 -11.97
CA ARG A 255 8.22 2.45 -10.98
C ARG A 255 8.47 2.97 -9.57
N ALA A 256 9.73 3.20 -9.19
CA ALA A 256 10.08 3.78 -7.90
C ALA A 256 9.53 5.21 -7.72
N ARG A 257 9.59 6.07 -8.75
CA ARG A 257 9.01 7.43 -8.71
C ARG A 257 7.49 7.38 -8.59
N ASP A 258 6.85 6.54 -9.39
CA ASP A 258 5.39 6.35 -9.39
C ASP A 258 4.90 5.94 -7.99
N MET A 259 5.60 5.01 -7.32
CA MET A 259 5.27 4.58 -5.96
C MET A 259 5.58 5.67 -4.92
N ALA A 260 6.74 6.32 -5.01
CA ALA A 260 7.12 7.41 -4.12
C ALA A 260 6.12 8.58 -4.15
N LEU A 261 5.53 8.88 -5.31
CA LEU A 261 4.49 9.89 -5.47
C LEU A 261 3.27 9.56 -4.60
N HIS A 262 2.69 8.37 -4.75
CA HIS A 262 1.47 8.00 -4.06
C HIS A 262 1.68 7.77 -2.56
N ILE A 263 2.87 7.31 -2.16
CA ILE A 263 3.25 7.28 -0.74
C ILE A 263 3.29 8.71 -0.16
N ALA A 264 3.88 9.67 -0.87
CA ALA A 264 3.94 11.06 -0.41
C ALA A 264 2.55 11.70 -0.31
N LEU A 265 1.68 11.47 -1.31
CA LEU A 265 0.30 11.95 -1.31
C LEU A 265 -0.52 11.34 -0.16
N GLN A 266 -0.44 10.03 0.06
CA GLN A 266 -1.10 9.33 1.17
C GLN A 266 -0.67 9.86 2.54
N GLN A 267 0.59 10.24 2.68
CA GLN A 267 1.16 10.78 3.93
C GLN A 267 0.94 12.29 4.07
N HIS A 268 0.23 12.94 3.14
CA HIS A 268 0.06 14.40 3.07
C HIS A 268 1.39 15.17 3.16
N ARG A 269 2.45 14.61 2.57
CA ARG A 269 3.80 15.22 2.54
C ARG A 269 4.00 16.01 1.25
N GLN A 270 4.90 16.99 1.30
CA GLN A 270 5.36 17.67 0.08
C GLN A 270 6.05 16.68 -0.85
N ILE A 271 5.70 16.73 -2.14
CA ILE A 271 6.24 15.82 -3.15
C ILE A 271 7.73 16.13 -3.37
N PRO A 272 8.64 15.16 -3.18
CA PRO A 272 10.08 15.39 -3.33
C PRO A 272 10.48 15.75 -4.77
N ALA A 273 11.45 16.65 -4.93
CA ALA A 273 11.92 17.08 -6.25
C ALA A 273 12.46 15.92 -7.12
N ALA A 274 13.00 14.87 -6.50
CA ALA A 274 13.48 13.67 -7.21
C ALA A 274 12.35 12.85 -7.86
N VAL A 275 11.10 13.03 -7.41
CA VAL A 275 9.89 12.39 -7.95
C VAL A 275 9.28 13.21 -9.08
N LEU A 276 9.38 14.54 -9.00
CA LEU A 276 8.79 15.47 -9.96
C LEU A 276 9.49 15.39 -11.33
N SER A 277 8.85 14.68 -12.25
CA SER A 277 9.12 14.73 -13.69
C SER A 277 8.02 15.52 -14.41
N ASP A 278 8.23 15.91 -15.66
CA ASP A 278 7.20 16.63 -16.42
C ASP A 278 5.89 15.83 -16.53
N SER A 279 5.99 14.51 -16.68
CA SER A 279 4.81 13.62 -16.68
C SER A 279 4.08 13.60 -15.33
N VAL A 280 4.81 13.66 -14.21
CA VAL A 280 4.20 13.70 -12.86
C VAL A 280 3.53 15.04 -12.61
N ARG A 281 4.14 16.14 -13.05
CA ARG A 281 3.54 17.48 -12.93
C ARG A 281 2.22 17.56 -13.67
N GLN A 282 2.16 17.02 -14.88
CA GLN A 282 0.92 16.99 -15.67
C GLN A 282 -0.18 16.20 -14.96
N VAL A 283 0.13 15.03 -14.38
CA VAL A 283 -0.85 14.24 -13.60
C VAL A 283 -1.40 15.05 -12.43
N LEU A 284 -0.54 15.74 -11.68
CA LEU A 284 -0.96 16.56 -10.55
C LEU A 284 -1.81 17.77 -10.94
N GLU A 285 -1.61 18.33 -12.13
CA GLU A 285 -2.46 19.39 -12.67
C GLU A 285 -3.84 18.85 -13.12
N ASP A 286 -3.87 17.65 -13.68
CA ASP A 286 -5.09 16.98 -14.12
C ASP A 286 -5.96 16.51 -12.93
N ASP A 287 -5.33 16.17 -11.80
CA ASP A 287 -5.98 15.76 -10.55
C ASP A 287 -6.60 16.94 -9.75
N GLY A 288 -6.77 18.11 -10.40
CA GLY A 288 -7.33 19.35 -9.83
C GLY A 288 -8.85 19.31 -9.52
N PRO A 289 -9.59 20.43 -9.70
CA PRO A 289 -10.99 20.54 -9.29
C PRO A 289 -11.88 19.44 -9.88
N TYR A 290 -13.05 19.24 -9.29
CA TYR A 290 -13.93 18.15 -9.67
C TYR A 290 -14.33 18.18 -11.15
N TRP A 291 -14.56 17.00 -11.70
CA TRP A 291 -15.07 16.82 -13.06
C TRP A 291 -16.54 16.43 -13.03
N VAL A 292 -17.20 16.70 -14.16
CA VAL A 292 -18.61 16.36 -14.40
C VAL A 292 -18.68 15.64 -15.75
N PRO A 293 -19.44 14.52 -15.86
CA PRO A 293 -19.61 13.85 -17.12
C PRO A 293 -20.52 14.65 -18.06
N PHE A 294 -20.31 14.49 -19.36
CA PHE A 294 -21.24 14.94 -20.40
C PHE A 294 -21.40 13.84 -21.45
N LEU A 295 -22.59 13.73 -22.04
CA LEU A 295 -22.88 12.77 -23.10
C LEU A 295 -22.88 13.48 -24.46
N LYS A 296 -22.26 12.92 -25.49
CA LYS A 296 -22.32 13.45 -26.86
C LYS A 296 -22.19 12.33 -27.87
N ASN A 297 -23.16 12.22 -28.78
CA ASN A 297 -23.24 11.16 -29.79
C ASN A 297 -23.21 9.75 -29.15
N GLY A 298 -23.99 9.53 -28.09
CA GLY A 298 -24.03 8.25 -27.35
C GLY A 298 -22.74 7.88 -26.61
N LYS A 299 -21.83 8.84 -26.37
CA LYS A 299 -20.56 8.60 -25.64
C LYS A 299 -20.30 9.62 -24.57
N TYR A 300 -19.83 9.16 -23.42
CA TYR A 300 -19.43 9.96 -22.28
C TYR A 300 -18.04 10.56 -22.46
N GLY A 301 -17.92 11.83 -22.09
CA GLY A 301 -16.68 12.55 -21.84
C GLY A 301 -16.74 13.25 -20.49
N PHE A 302 -15.66 13.93 -20.10
CA PHE A 302 -15.54 14.62 -18.82
C PHE A 302 -15.05 16.05 -19.01
N MET A 303 -15.64 16.98 -18.27
CA MET A 303 -15.27 18.41 -18.28
C MET A 303 -15.02 18.92 -16.86
N ASP A 304 -14.24 20.00 -16.74
CA ASP A 304 -14.10 20.73 -15.47
C ASP A 304 -15.27 21.69 -15.22
N SER A 305 -15.26 22.35 -14.05
CA SER A 305 -16.29 23.31 -13.64
C SER A 305 -16.40 24.54 -14.55
N ASP A 306 -15.42 24.78 -15.43
CA ASP A 306 -15.42 25.89 -16.38
C ASP A 306 -15.91 25.43 -17.77
N GLY A 307 -16.29 24.15 -17.91
CA GLY A 307 -16.78 23.54 -19.15
C GLY A 307 -15.70 23.11 -20.11
N LYS A 308 -14.42 23.16 -19.72
CA LYS A 308 -13.34 22.71 -20.57
C LYS A 308 -13.32 21.19 -20.58
N GLU A 309 -13.47 20.60 -21.76
CA GLU A 309 -13.36 19.16 -21.94
C GLU A 309 -11.94 18.69 -21.57
N LYS A 310 -11.87 17.75 -20.62
CA LYS A 310 -10.64 17.10 -20.15
C LYS A 310 -10.45 15.77 -20.87
N ILE A 311 -11.54 15.02 -21.02
CA ILE A 311 -11.62 13.83 -21.86
C ILE A 311 -12.81 14.02 -22.81
N GLY A 312 -12.55 13.90 -24.12
CA GLY A 312 -13.60 13.98 -25.13
C GLY A 312 -14.57 12.79 -25.06
N PRO A 313 -15.71 12.84 -25.78
CA PRO A 313 -16.71 11.77 -25.75
C PRO A 313 -16.17 10.50 -26.40
N GLU A 314 -15.87 9.47 -25.60
CA GLU A 314 -15.30 8.23 -26.10
C GLU A 314 -15.77 6.94 -25.42
N TYR A 315 -16.35 7.03 -24.22
CA TYR A 315 -16.79 5.85 -23.46
C TYR A 315 -18.27 5.60 -23.68
N GLU A 316 -18.64 4.34 -23.88
CA GLU A 316 -20.05 3.92 -24.06
C GLU A 316 -20.79 3.82 -22.71
N GLY A 317 -20.05 3.77 -21.60
CA GLY A 317 -20.60 3.74 -20.25
C GLY A 317 -19.57 4.21 -19.23
N ILE A 318 -20.07 4.71 -18.10
CA ILE A 318 -19.30 5.18 -16.94
C ILE A 318 -19.99 4.70 -15.66
N ASP A 319 -19.34 4.85 -14.51
CA ASP A 319 -20.01 4.63 -13.22
C ASP A 319 -21.24 5.55 -13.06
N GLY A 320 -22.37 5.01 -12.64
CA GLY A 320 -23.61 5.75 -12.48
C GLY A 320 -23.53 6.81 -11.37
N ASP A 321 -22.69 6.59 -10.35
CA ASP A 321 -22.50 7.54 -9.26
C ASP A 321 -21.91 8.88 -9.75
N TYR A 322 -21.19 8.85 -10.88
CA TYR A 322 -20.61 10.05 -11.50
C TYR A 322 -21.65 11.03 -12.05
N LEU A 323 -22.86 10.56 -12.37
CA LEU A 323 -23.94 11.42 -12.88
C LEU A 323 -24.44 12.41 -11.81
N CYS A 324 -24.30 12.04 -10.54
CA CYS A 324 -24.83 12.80 -9.41
C CYS A 324 -23.87 13.84 -8.83
N GLY A 325 -22.66 13.98 -9.37
CA GLY A 325 -21.83 15.15 -9.14
C GLY A 325 -20.34 14.90 -8.94
N ASN A 326 -19.73 15.89 -8.28
CA ASN A 326 -18.32 16.26 -8.29
C ASN A 326 -17.31 15.09 -8.17
N ILE A 327 -16.90 14.52 -9.31
CA ILE A 327 -15.87 13.49 -9.39
C ILE A 327 -14.53 14.09 -8.95
N THR A 328 -13.97 13.59 -7.85
CA THR A 328 -12.71 14.07 -7.26
C THR A 328 -11.63 13.01 -7.21
N GLU A 329 -11.99 11.77 -7.53
CA GLU A 329 -11.12 10.62 -7.67
C GLU A 329 -10.07 10.87 -8.76
N ASP A 330 -8.87 10.32 -8.57
CA ASP A 330 -7.73 10.38 -9.51
C ASP A 330 -7.78 9.28 -10.59
N PHE A 331 -8.85 8.48 -10.61
CA PHE A 331 -9.17 7.48 -11.62
C PHE A 331 -10.67 7.51 -11.97
N LEU A 332 -11.02 6.94 -13.12
CA LEU A 332 -12.39 6.85 -13.63
C LEU A 332 -12.72 5.40 -14.00
N ILE A 333 -13.92 4.96 -13.65
CA ILE A 333 -14.48 3.68 -14.06
C ILE A 333 -15.32 3.91 -15.33
N THR A 334 -14.97 3.17 -16.39
CA THR A 334 -15.54 3.36 -17.73
C THR A 334 -15.85 2.02 -18.38
N SER A 335 -16.56 2.02 -19.50
CA SER A 335 -16.85 0.81 -20.28
C SER A 335 -15.60 0.10 -20.83
N LYS A 336 -14.45 0.79 -20.90
CA LYS A 336 -13.15 0.18 -21.28
C LYS A 336 -12.42 -0.45 -20.09
N GLY A 337 -12.82 -0.13 -18.87
CA GLY A 337 -12.14 -0.48 -17.63
C GLY A 337 -11.80 0.74 -16.78
N VAL A 338 -10.77 0.63 -15.94
CA VAL A 338 -10.31 1.73 -15.07
C VAL A 338 -9.22 2.53 -15.81
N VAL A 339 -9.40 3.84 -15.88
CA VAL A 339 -8.48 4.79 -16.51
C VAL A 339 -8.03 5.86 -15.52
N SER A 340 -6.85 6.46 -15.74
CA SER A 340 -6.46 7.68 -15.01
C SER A 340 -7.21 8.89 -15.56
N ARG A 341 -7.20 10.00 -14.81
CA ARG A 341 -7.68 11.31 -15.29
C ARG A 341 -6.96 11.80 -16.56
N SER A 342 -5.70 11.42 -16.75
CA SER A 342 -4.96 11.65 -18.01
C SER A 342 -5.36 10.70 -19.16
N ASN A 343 -6.47 9.98 -19.04
CA ASN A 343 -7.01 9.04 -20.01
C ASN A 343 -6.07 7.86 -20.35
N LYS A 344 -5.26 7.44 -19.38
CA LYS A 344 -4.42 6.25 -19.53
C LYS A 344 -5.14 5.04 -18.98
N LEU A 345 -5.25 3.97 -19.78
CA LEU A 345 -5.78 2.69 -19.32
C LEU A 345 -4.89 2.11 -18.20
N LEU A 346 -5.46 1.95 -17.01
CA LEU A 346 -4.80 1.32 -15.86
C LEU A 346 -5.02 -0.19 -15.89
N ILE A 347 -6.28 -0.60 -16.15
CA ILE A 347 -6.67 -1.99 -16.37
C ILE A 347 -7.93 -2.04 -17.23
N GLY A 348 -7.92 -2.91 -18.24
CA GLY A 348 -9.05 -3.11 -19.14
C GLY A 348 -9.94 -4.27 -18.72
N GLY A 349 -11.22 -4.18 -19.06
CA GLY A 349 -12.23 -5.21 -18.80
C GLY A 349 -13.52 -4.63 -18.22
N GLU A 350 -14.54 -5.48 -18.11
CA GLU A 350 -15.80 -5.19 -17.44
C GLU A 350 -15.55 -5.13 -15.91
N VAL A 351 -15.69 -3.94 -15.33
CA VAL A 351 -15.42 -3.66 -13.92
C VAL A 351 -16.68 -3.87 -13.11
N GLU A 352 -16.61 -4.73 -12.10
CA GLU A 352 -17.71 -4.98 -11.15
C GLU A 352 -17.58 -4.11 -9.90
N ALA A 353 -16.34 -3.87 -9.44
CA ALA A 353 -16.04 -3.01 -8.29
C ALA A 353 -14.58 -2.55 -8.31
N VAL A 354 -14.32 -1.39 -7.70
CA VAL A 354 -12.96 -0.90 -7.43
C VAL A 354 -12.86 -0.49 -5.97
N GLU A 355 -11.84 -0.99 -5.28
CA GLU A 355 -11.48 -0.57 -3.92
C GLU A 355 -10.11 0.11 -3.97
N ASP A 356 -10.05 1.37 -3.50
CA ASP A 356 -8.78 2.08 -3.30
C ASP A 356 -8.21 1.71 -1.93
N LEU A 357 -7.13 0.93 -1.93
CA LEU A 357 -6.46 0.47 -0.72
C LEU A 357 -5.51 1.54 -0.14
N GLY A 358 -5.33 2.68 -0.82
CA GLY A 358 -4.35 3.70 -0.48
C GLY A 358 -2.97 3.41 -1.06
N TYR A 359 -2.03 4.35 -0.87
CA TYR A 359 -0.65 4.26 -1.39
C TYR A 359 -0.58 4.05 -2.92
N GLY A 360 -1.62 4.45 -3.65
CA GLY A 360 -1.74 4.26 -5.09
C GLY A 360 -2.09 2.84 -5.52
N ILE A 361 -2.60 2.00 -4.62
CA ILE A 361 -2.94 0.60 -4.89
C ILE A 361 -4.45 0.44 -5.02
N LEU A 362 -4.89 -0.10 -6.16
CA LEU A 362 -6.27 -0.42 -6.44
C LEU A 362 -6.48 -1.95 -6.46
N LEU A 363 -7.53 -2.41 -5.81
CA LEU A 363 -8.11 -3.74 -6.01
C LEU A 363 -9.28 -3.60 -6.97
N VAL A 364 -9.10 -4.10 -8.20
CA VAL A 364 -10.10 -3.99 -9.27
C VAL A 364 -10.75 -5.35 -9.46
N GLY A 365 -12.02 -5.46 -9.12
CA GLY A 365 -12.87 -6.62 -9.39
C GLY A 365 -13.32 -6.62 -10.85
N LEU A 366 -12.81 -7.56 -11.64
CA LEU A 366 -13.33 -7.86 -12.98
C LEU A 366 -14.16 -9.14 -12.91
N LYS A 367 -15.01 -9.36 -13.91
CA LYS A 367 -15.84 -10.57 -14.02
C LYS A 367 -15.05 -11.86 -13.78
N GLY A 368 -15.28 -12.48 -12.61
CA GLY A 368 -14.64 -13.72 -12.17
C GLY A 368 -13.16 -13.64 -11.78
N CYS A 369 -12.57 -12.43 -11.68
CA CYS A 369 -11.16 -12.25 -11.31
C CYS A 369 -10.86 -10.84 -10.80
N SER A 370 -10.44 -10.70 -9.54
CA SER A 370 -9.90 -9.43 -9.05
C SER A 370 -8.39 -9.30 -9.30
N ARG A 371 -7.91 -8.08 -9.55
CA ARG A 371 -6.51 -7.76 -9.84
C ARG A 371 -6.03 -6.61 -8.98
N LEU A 372 -4.76 -6.68 -8.58
CA LEU A 372 -4.08 -5.58 -7.89
C LEU A 372 -3.23 -4.78 -8.86
N VAL A 373 -3.55 -3.49 -8.98
CA VAL A 373 -2.94 -2.58 -9.94
C VAL A 373 -2.55 -1.30 -9.22
N HIS A 374 -1.39 -0.76 -9.53
CA HIS A 374 -1.01 0.57 -9.08
C HIS A 374 -1.67 1.64 -9.96
N LYS A 375 -2.01 2.83 -9.43
CA LYS A 375 -2.63 3.94 -10.17
C LYS A 375 -1.82 4.47 -11.36
N SER A 376 -0.57 4.03 -11.48
CA SER A 376 0.29 4.27 -12.66
C SER A 376 0.17 3.20 -13.76
N GLY A 377 -0.63 2.15 -13.54
CA GLY A 377 -1.02 1.14 -14.53
C GLY A 377 -0.18 -0.14 -14.56
N PHE A 378 0.65 -0.43 -13.55
CA PHE A 378 1.37 -1.71 -13.47
C PHE A 378 0.70 -2.67 -12.48
N ALA A 379 0.68 -3.96 -12.82
CA ALA A 379 0.21 -5.01 -11.92
C ALA A 379 1.20 -5.22 -10.77
N LEU A 380 0.67 -5.39 -9.56
CA LEU A 380 1.47 -5.59 -8.36
C LEU A 380 1.84 -7.07 -8.19
N VAL A 381 0.86 -7.97 -8.32
CA VAL A 381 1.06 -9.42 -8.20
C VAL A 381 0.53 -10.15 -9.44
N PRO A 382 1.15 -11.27 -9.84
CA PRO A 382 0.70 -12.03 -11.02
C PRO A 382 -0.53 -12.86 -10.68
N GLY A 383 -1.51 -12.93 -11.58
CA GLY A 383 -2.72 -13.77 -11.37
C GLY A 383 -3.87 -13.04 -10.66
N CYS A 384 -4.99 -13.75 -10.48
CA CYS A 384 -6.16 -13.25 -9.77
C CYS A 384 -5.90 -13.27 -8.25
N VAL A 385 -6.62 -12.44 -7.52
CA VAL A 385 -6.63 -12.41 -6.05
C VAL A 385 -8.06 -12.45 -5.55
N ASP A 386 -8.26 -13.00 -4.36
CA ASP A 386 -9.58 -13.06 -3.74
C ASP A 386 -9.87 -11.75 -2.98
N ALA A 387 -8.86 -11.25 -2.26
CA ALA A 387 -8.92 -10.00 -1.50
C ALA A 387 -7.51 -9.45 -1.25
N ALA A 388 -7.41 -8.19 -0.82
CA ALA A 388 -6.16 -7.57 -0.41
C ALA A 388 -6.38 -6.45 0.60
N ARG A 389 -5.35 -6.11 1.38
CA ARG A 389 -5.40 -4.99 2.33
C ARG A 389 -4.01 -4.46 2.67
N ILE A 390 -3.93 -3.20 3.07
CA ILE A 390 -2.71 -2.63 3.65
C ILE A 390 -2.58 -3.08 5.10
N VAL A 391 -1.35 -3.41 5.51
CA VAL A 391 -1.01 -3.90 6.84
C VAL A 391 0.08 -3.00 7.44
N ALA A 392 -0.22 -2.46 8.62
CA ALA A 392 0.62 -1.51 9.36
C ALA A 392 1.07 -0.28 8.54
N GLY A 393 0.44 0.03 7.40
CA GLY A 393 0.85 1.15 6.53
C GLY A 393 2.14 0.91 5.72
N HIS A 394 2.72 -0.30 5.78
CA HIS A 394 4.02 -0.63 5.17
C HIS A 394 3.94 -1.80 4.17
N PHE A 395 2.94 -2.67 4.34
CA PHE A 395 2.88 -3.94 3.61
C PHE A 395 1.52 -4.17 2.98
N LEU A 396 1.48 -5.06 1.99
CA LEU A 396 0.28 -5.50 1.30
C LEU A 396 0.02 -6.97 1.63
N ALA A 397 -1.06 -7.27 2.34
CA ALA A 397 -1.54 -8.64 2.50
C ALA A 397 -2.45 -9.00 1.33
N VAL A 398 -2.21 -10.17 0.73
CA VAL A 398 -2.91 -10.65 -0.46
C VAL A 398 -3.51 -12.02 -0.16
N GLU A 399 -4.78 -12.21 -0.49
CA GLU A 399 -5.49 -13.48 -0.32
C GLU A 399 -5.60 -14.24 -1.65
N ARG A 400 -5.27 -15.53 -1.61
CA ARG A 400 -5.51 -16.50 -2.69
C ARG A 400 -5.92 -17.84 -2.12
N ASN A 401 -7.00 -18.41 -2.63
CA ASN A 401 -7.54 -19.69 -2.18
C ASN A 401 -7.74 -19.73 -0.65
N LYS A 402 -8.29 -18.65 -0.08
CA LYS A 402 -8.51 -18.48 1.38
C LYS A 402 -7.24 -18.52 2.23
N LYS A 403 -6.10 -18.17 1.65
CA LYS A 403 -4.82 -18.09 2.33
C LYS A 403 -4.15 -16.75 2.06
N TRP A 404 -3.60 -16.16 3.11
CA TRP A 404 -2.98 -14.84 3.07
C TRP A 404 -1.46 -14.93 2.95
N THR A 405 -0.88 -14.14 2.06
CA THR A 405 0.57 -13.93 1.94
C THR A 405 0.90 -12.45 2.13
N LEU A 406 2.07 -12.16 2.70
CA LEU A 406 2.52 -10.79 2.93
C LEU A 406 3.49 -10.34 1.83
N HIS A 407 3.24 -9.17 1.26
CA HIS A 407 4.01 -8.59 0.16
C HIS A 407 4.47 -7.16 0.50
N ALA A 408 5.59 -6.74 -0.08
CA ALA A 408 5.92 -5.32 -0.19
C ALA A 408 4.96 -4.64 -1.16
N PHE A 409 4.89 -3.30 -1.14
CA PHE A 409 4.16 -2.54 -2.15
C PHE A 409 4.67 -2.76 -3.58
N THR A 410 5.90 -3.27 -3.77
CA THR A 410 6.40 -3.66 -5.10
C THR A 410 5.77 -4.95 -5.62
N GLY A 411 5.03 -5.67 -4.78
CA GLY A 411 4.42 -6.98 -5.06
C GLY A 411 5.30 -8.17 -4.70
N ARG A 412 6.55 -7.94 -4.27
CA ARG A 412 7.44 -9.01 -3.80
C ARG A 412 6.85 -9.65 -2.55
N GLN A 413 6.72 -10.97 -2.55
CA GLN A 413 6.35 -11.73 -1.36
C GLN A 413 7.50 -11.67 -0.35
N LEU A 414 7.21 -11.21 0.88
CA LEU A 414 8.20 -11.00 1.93
C LEU A 414 8.48 -12.28 2.71
N ILE A 415 7.44 -13.10 2.88
CA ILE A 415 7.49 -14.32 3.70
C ILE A 415 6.96 -15.47 2.85
N GLY A 416 7.76 -16.53 2.66
CA GLY A 416 7.40 -17.66 1.79
C GLY A 416 6.22 -18.51 2.29
N GLN A 417 5.78 -18.31 3.52
CA GLN A 417 4.69 -19.07 4.14
C GLN A 417 3.33 -18.39 3.96
N ALA A 418 2.29 -19.19 3.77
CA ALA A 418 0.90 -18.74 3.77
C ALA A 418 0.26 -18.83 5.17
N TYR A 419 -0.66 -17.91 5.45
CA TYR A 419 -1.32 -17.71 6.74
C TYR A 419 -2.84 -17.83 6.61
N ASP A 420 -3.52 -18.11 7.72
CA ASP A 420 -5.00 -18.12 7.79
C ASP A 420 -5.56 -16.70 7.83
N GLY A 421 -4.77 -15.73 8.30
CA GLY A 421 -5.11 -14.31 8.30
C GLY A 421 -3.89 -13.46 8.56
N ILE A 422 -3.85 -12.26 7.99
CA ILE A 422 -2.80 -11.26 8.22
C ILE A 422 -3.48 -9.92 8.47
N THR A 423 -3.21 -9.34 9.64
CA THR A 423 -3.76 -8.05 10.07
C THR A 423 -2.68 -7.23 10.79
N SER A 424 -3.05 -6.05 11.30
CA SER A 424 -2.16 -5.23 12.13
C SER A 424 -2.91 -4.55 13.25
N GLU A 425 -2.25 -4.39 14.39
CA GLU A 425 -2.72 -3.61 15.54
C GLU A 425 -1.78 -2.42 15.75
N GLY A 426 -2.08 -1.31 15.08
CA GLY A 426 -1.11 -0.21 14.94
C GLY A 426 0.08 -0.66 14.09
N ASP A 427 1.29 -0.44 14.62
CA ASP A 427 2.56 -0.74 13.93
C ASP A 427 3.03 -2.19 14.15
N ILE A 428 2.17 -3.05 14.71
CA ILE A 428 2.45 -4.46 14.93
C ILE A 428 1.71 -5.31 13.90
N VAL A 429 2.45 -6.12 13.16
CA VAL A 429 1.94 -7.08 12.19
C VAL A 429 1.53 -8.36 12.92
N VAL A 430 0.29 -8.81 12.69
CA VAL A 430 -0.30 -10.00 13.31
C VAL A 430 -0.47 -11.08 12.26
N LEU A 431 0.26 -12.19 12.43
CA LEU A 431 0.25 -13.33 11.52
C LEU A 431 -0.52 -14.50 12.14
N GLY A 432 -1.69 -14.82 11.59
CA GLY A 432 -2.56 -15.89 12.07
C GLY A 432 -2.28 -17.24 11.39
N LYS A 433 -2.04 -18.30 12.17
CA LYS A 433 -1.89 -19.68 11.68
C LYS A 433 -2.36 -20.71 12.70
N SER A 434 -3.21 -21.63 12.27
CA SER A 434 -3.73 -22.74 13.07
C SER A 434 -4.34 -22.29 14.40
N GLY A 435 -5.11 -21.19 14.38
CA GLY A 435 -5.74 -20.62 15.58
C GLY A 435 -4.79 -19.86 16.52
N LYS A 436 -3.52 -19.72 16.16
CA LYS A 436 -2.54 -18.89 16.87
C LYS A 436 -2.24 -17.61 16.10
N GLN A 437 -1.88 -16.55 16.81
CA GLN A 437 -1.50 -15.25 16.28
C GLN A 437 -0.07 -14.92 16.72
N VAL A 438 0.79 -14.59 15.76
CA VAL A 438 2.19 -14.22 16.00
C VAL A 438 2.38 -12.72 15.81
N LEU A 439 2.85 -12.03 16.84
CA LEU A 439 3.14 -10.60 16.78
C LEU A 439 4.55 -10.34 16.25
N ASN A 440 4.67 -9.42 15.30
CA ASN A 440 5.93 -9.00 14.71
C ASN A 440 5.97 -7.48 14.58
N THR A 441 7.11 -6.86 14.89
CA THR A 441 7.32 -5.44 14.57
C THR A 441 7.54 -5.26 13.07
N ILE A 442 7.34 -4.04 12.56
CA ILE A 442 7.69 -3.68 11.17
C ILE A 442 9.15 -4.04 10.86
N ASP A 443 10.09 -3.68 11.73
CA ASP A 443 11.52 -3.99 11.55
C ASP A 443 11.80 -5.49 11.41
N GLN A 444 11.10 -6.33 12.18
CA GLN A 444 11.24 -7.79 12.08
C GLN A 444 10.74 -8.31 10.72
N VAL A 445 9.67 -7.73 10.19
CA VAL A 445 9.14 -8.07 8.87
C VAL A 445 10.06 -7.57 7.75
N ILE A 446 10.60 -6.35 7.85
CA ILE A 446 11.59 -5.82 6.90
C ILE A 446 12.85 -6.69 6.90
N PHE A 447 13.33 -7.07 8.09
CA PHE A 447 14.49 -7.95 8.22
C PHE A 447 14.26 -9.30 7.50
N ALA A 448 13.02 -9.82 7.54
CA ALA A 448 12.66 -11.05 6.84
C ALA A 448 12.62 -10.90 5.30
N ALA A 449 12.36 -9.69 4.78
CA ALA A 449 12.38 -9.40 3.34
C ALA A 449 13.76 -9.66 2.70
N ASP A 450 14.83 -9.52 3.50
CA ASP A 450 16.23 -9.85 3.17
C ASP A 450 16.57 -11.34 3.41
N ASN A 451 15.55 -12.21 3.34
CA ASN A 451 15.65 -13.67 3.48
C ASN A 451 16.17 -14.14 4.86
N ASN A 452 15.96 -13.33 5.91
CA ASN A 452 16.23 -13.74 7.29
C ASN A 452 14.97 -14.39 7.92
N PRO A 453 15.13 -15.31 8.89
CA PRO A 453 13.98 -15.94 9.54
C PRO A 453 13.21 -14.94 10.42
N LEU A 454 11.87 -15.02 10.37
CA LEU A 454 11.02 -14.26 11.29
C LEU A 454 11.14 -14.77 12.72
N PRO A 455 11.29 -13.88 13.73
CA PRO A 455 11.20 -14.26 15.14
C PRO A 455 9.81 -14.84 15.47
N GLY A 456 9.77 -16.02 16.09
CA GLY A 456 8.53 -16.75 16.38
C GLY A 456 8.18 -16.85 17.87
N ASN A 457 8.64 -15.93 18.70
CA ASN A 457 8.56 -16.03 20.18
C ASN A 457 7.29 -15.41 20.80
N MET A 458 6.58 -14.55 20.08
CA MET A 458 5.39 -13.83 20.59
C MET A 458 4.10 -14.43 20.02
N VAL A 459 3.73 -15.61 20.50
CA VAL A 459 2.60 -16.42 19.99
C VAL A 459 1.45 -16.48 21.00
N PHE A 460 0.25 -16.14 20.55
CA PHE A 460 -0.95 -16.01 21.39
C PHE A 460 -2.18 -16.64 20.73
N ASP A 461 -3.22 -16.94 21.52
CA ASP A 461 -4.52 -17.37 21.00
C ASP A 461 -5.35 -16.18 20.48
N GLU A 462 -5.27 -15.06 21.20
CA GLU A 462 -6.02 -13.83 20.88
C GLU A 462 -5.14 -12.61 21.10
N VAL A 463 -5.27 -11.65 20.19
CA VAL A 463 -4.60 -10.35 20.18
C VAL A 463 -5.66 -9.30 19.96
N ARG A 464 -5.69 -8.28 20.82
CA ARG A 464 -6.64 -7.18 20.72
C ARG A 464 -6.01 -5.86 21.13
N LYS A 465 -6.16 -4.84 20.30
CA LYS A 465 -5.72 -3.48 20.65
C LYS A 465 -6.51 -2.92 21.84
N LEU A 466 -5.80 -2.29 22.78
CA LEU A 466 -6.37 -1.59 23.92
C LEU A 466 -6.22 -0.06 23.80
N SER A 467 -5.05 0.40 23.35
CA SER A 467 -4.73 1.81 23.09
C SER A 467 -3.75 1.92 21.92
N SER A 468 -3.25 3.12 21.62
CA SER A 468 -2.24 3.33 20.56
C SER A 468 -0.92 2.58 20.82
N ASP A 469 -0.59 2.31 22.08
CA ASP A 469 0.69 1.78 22.55
C ASP A 469 0.56 0.46 23.33
N LYS A 470 -0.64 -0.12 23.45
CA LYS A 470 -0.87 -1.32 24.26
C LYS A 470 -1.79 -2.31 23.57
N ILE A 471 -1.35 -3.56 23.60
CA ILE A 471 -2.03 -4.70 22.99
C ILE A 471 -2.30 -5.73 24.08
N LEU A 472 -3.57 -6.09 24.25
CA LEU A 472 -3.97 -7.24 25.08
C LEU A 472 -3.61 -8.52 24.31
N VAL A 473 -2.99 -9.45 25.01
CA VAL A 473 -2.70 -10.79 24.49
C VAL A 473 -3.26 -11.85 25.41
N LYS A 474 -3.78 -12.93 24.83
CA LYS A 474 -4.29 -14.09 25.59
C LYS A 474 -3.65 -15.38 25.14
N ASN A 475 -3.44 -16.29 26.08
CA ASN A 475 -3.05 -17.67 25.82
C ASN A 475 -3.82 -18.59 26.77
N GLY A 476 -4.87 -19.23 26.28
CA GLY A 476 -5.88 -19.90 27.08
C GLY A 476 -6.54 -18.96 28.08
N SER A 477 -6.42 -19.28 29.38
CA SER A 477 -6.96 -18.47 30.48
C SER A 477 -6.01 -17.37 30.98
N LEU A 478 -4.88 -17.15 30.31
CA LEU A 478 -3.89 -16.16 30.70
C LEU A 478 -4.08 -14.89 29.90
N GLU A 479 -4.02 -13.73 30.55
CA GLU A 479 -4.07 -12.41 29.92
C GLU A 479 -2.83 -11.60 30.28
N GLY A 480 -2.31 -10.84 29.33
CA GLY A 480 -1.18 -9.94 29.50
C GLY A 480 -1.31 -8.72 28.58
N VAL A 481 -0.47 -7.72 28.80
CA VAL A 481 -0.42 -6.52 27.95
C VAL A 481 1.00 -6.34 27.45
N VAL A 482 1.12 -6.17 26.15
CA VAL A 482 2.40 -5.96 25.45
C VAL A 482 2.44 -4.53 24.91
N GLY A 483 3.61 -3.90 25.00
CA GLY A 483 3.89 -2.61 24.39
C GLY A 483 4.30 -2.72 22.92
N PRO A 484 4.63 -1.59 22.25
CA PRO A 484 5.01 -1.56 20.84
C PRO A 484 6.38 -2.19 20.57
N ASP A 485 7.24 -2.32 21.58
CA ASP A 485 8.53 -3.01 21.48
C ASP A 485 8.42 -4.54 21.72
N LEU A 486 7.19 -5.05 21.74
CA LEU A 486 6.84 -6.43 22.07
C LEU A 486 7.32 -6.89 23.46
N LYS A 487 7.50 -5.96 24.42
CA LYS A 487 7.75 -6.30 25.84
C LYS A 487 6.47 -6.23 26.66
N PHE A 488 6.36 -7.12 27.64
CA PHE A 488 5.21 -7.12 28.56
C PHE A 488 5.22 -5.90 29.47
N VAL A 489 4.17 -5.09 29.37
CA VAL A 489 3.82 -4.04 30.33
C VAL A 489 3.10 -4.64 31.54
N VAL A 490 2.20 -5.59 31.28
CA VAL A 490 1.57 -6.43 32.30
C VAL A 490 1.90 -7.89 31.96
N PRO A 491 2.59 -8.64 32.85
CA PRO A 491 2.96 -10.03 32.58
C PRO A 491 1.74 -10.90 32.24
N LEU A 492 1.96 -11.90 31.38
CA LEU A 492 0.96 -12.90 31.05
C LEU A 492 0.70 -13.81 32.26
N ASP A 493 -0.50 -13.74 32.82
CA ASP A 493 -0.88 -14.44 34.06
C ASP A 493 -2.38 -14.77 34.07
N ARG A 494 -2.86 -15.59 35.01
CA ARG A 494 -4.29 -15.92 35.17
C ARG A 494 -5.02 -14.73 35.81
N GLN A 495 -5.54 -13.85 34.97
CA GLN A 495 -6.18 -12.61 35.37
C GLN A 495 -7.15 -12.11 34.30
N GLU A 496 -8.09 -11.26 34.70
CA GLU A 496 -8.94 -10.49 33.79
C GLU A 496 -8.49 -9.02 33.85
N LEU A 497 -8.02 -8.47 32.72
CA LEU A 497 -7.50 -7.11 32.63
C LEU A 497 -8.51 -6.16 32.00
N THR A 498 -8.73 -5.02 32.64
CA THR A 498 -9.53 -3.93 32.09
C THR A 498 -8.71 -2.65 32.05
N LEU A 499 -8.62 -2.03 30.87
CA LEU A 499 -8.04 -0.70 30.71
C LEU A 499 -9.06 0.35 31.17
N THR A 500 -8.66 1.23 32.08
CA THR A 500 -9.46 2.36 32.58
C THR A 500 -8.76 3.69 32.30
N SER A 501 -9.45 4.82 32.50
CA SER A 501 -8.86 6.16 32.32
C SER A 501 -7.68 6.46 33.26
N PHE A 502 -7.54 5.70 34.35
CA PHE A 502 -6.52 5.89 35.38
C PHE A 502 -5.43 4.80 35.36
N GLY A 503 -5.50 3.82 34.46
CA GLY A 503 -4.53 2.73 34.39
C GLY A 503 -5.21 1.39 34.11
N PHE A 504 -4.70 0.32 34.72
CA PHE A 504 -5.29 -1.01 34.61
C PHE A 504 -5.91 -1.44 35.92
N THR A 505 -7.04 -2.13 35.82
CA THR A 505 -7.54 -2.98 36.90
C THR A 505 -7.30 -4.44 36.55
N LYS A 506 -6.85 -5.19 37.55
CA LYS A 506 -6.66 -6.64 37.50
C LYS A 506 -7.75 -7.28 38.34
N LYS A 507 -8.49 -8.22 37.76
CA LYS A 507 -9.47 -9.03 38.49
C LYS A 507 -9.01 -10.48 38.56
N VAL A 508 -9.01 -11.03 39.77
CA VAL A 508 -8.74 -12.44 40.05
C VAL A 508 -9.87 -12.95 40.93
N LEU A 509 -10.60 -13.96 40.45
CA LEU A 509 -11.86 -14.42 41.06
C LEU A 509 -12.87 -13.26 41.21
N ASN A 510 -13.22 -12.88 42.43
CA ASN A 510 -14.16 -11.79 42.75
C ASN A 510 -13.48 -10.56 43.37
N LYS A 511 -12.16 -10.45 43.19
CA LYS A 511 -11.36 -9.36 43.76
C LYS A 511 -10.68 -8.57 42.65
N VAL A 512 -10.77 -7.25 42.76
CA VAL A 512 -10.20 -6.29 41.82
C VAL A 512 -9.08 -5.51 42.52
N THR A 513 -7.94 -5.38 41.86
CA THR A 513 -6.81 -4.55 42.29
C THR A 513 -6.47 -3.53 41.20
N THR A 514 -5.84 -2.41 41.58
CA THR A 514 -5.24 -1.48 40.61
C THR A 514 -3.82 -1.94 40.26
N VAL A 515 -3.34 -1.56 39.08
CA VAL A 515 -1.98 -1.89 38.63
C VAL A 515 -1.24 -0.62 38.23
N GLY A 516 -0.18 -0.28 38.98
CA GLY A 516 0.72 0.83 38.67
C GLY A 516 0.14 2.22 38.97
N LEU A 517 -0.88 2.31 39.84
CA LEU A 517 -1.54 3.57 40.19
C LEU A 517 -0.91 4.20 41.45
N SER A 518 -0.79 3.44 42.54
CA SER A 518 -0.17 3.89 43.80
C SER A 518 0.11 2.69 44.72
N ASP A 519 1.29 2.67 45.34
CA ASP A 519 1.69 1.64 46.31
C ASP A 519 0.67 1.47 47.45
N ALA A 520 -0.04 2.55 47.79
CA ALA A 520 -1.04 2.53 48.85
C ALA A 520 -2.24 1.63 48.54
N ILE A 521 -2.60 1.44 47.27
CA ILE A 521 -3.82 0.73 46.86
C ILE A 521 -3.58 -0.43 45.89
N ASP A 522 -2.46 -0.47 45.16
CA ASP A 522 -2.18 -1.50 44.15
C ASP A 522 -2.08 -2.92 44.74
N ARG A 523 -1.75 -3.04 46.04
CA ARG A 523 -1.68 -4.33 46.75
C ARG A 523 -2.96 -4.65 47.54
N GLN A 524 -3.95 -3.76 47.52
CA GLN A 524 -5.20 -3.96 48.23
C GLN A 524 -6.26 -4.55 47.30
N GLU A 525 -7.05 -5.47 47.86
CA GLU A 525 -8.13 -6.11 47.14
C GLU A 525 -9.47 -5.42 47.43
N PHE A 526 -10.21 -5.14 46.36
CA PHE A 526 -11.51 -4.49 46.40
C PHE A 526 -12.57 -5.39 45.78
N VAL A 527 -13.81 -5.27 46.24
CA VAL A 527 -14.98 -5.90 45.58
C VAL A 527 -15.33 -5.12 44.32
N GLU A 528 -15.17 -3.80 44.37
CA GLU A 528 -15.47 -2.92 43.26
C GLU A 528 -14.60 -1.66 43.30
N ILE A 529 -14.20 -1.18 42.13
CA ILE A 529 -13.47 0.08 41.95
C ILE A 529 -14.30 0.94 40.99
N ARG A 530 -14.82 2.07 41.47
CA ARG A 530 -15.62 3.00 40.66
C ARG A 530 -14.86 4.30 40.40
N PRO A 531 -14.35 4.53 39.17
CA PRO A 531 -13.86 5.85 38.81
C PRO A 531 -15.00 6.86 38.77
N TYR A 532 -14.73 8.07 39.24
CA TYR A 532 -15.66 9.19 39.15
C TYR A 532 -14.91 10.53 39.09
N LEU A 533 -14.92 11.18 37.91
CA LEU A 533 -14.13 12.38 37.65
C LEU A 533 -12.65 12.16 38.01
N HIS A 534 -12.13 12.90 39.00
CA HIS A 534 -10.76 12.79 39.51
C HIS A 534 -10.66 11.91 40.77
N TRP A 535 -11.76 11.29 41.19
CA TRP A 535 -11.81 10.37 42.30
C TRP A 535 -11.92 8.91 41.86
N LEU A 536 -11.57 8.03 42.79
CA LEU A 536 -11.73 6.60 42.69
C LEU A 536 -12.40 6.11 43.98
N GLY A 537 -13.62 5.59 43.86
CA GLY A 537 -14.31 4.91 44.94
C GLY A 537 -13.84 3.47 45.04
N LEU A 538 -13.27 3.10 46.18
CA LEU A 538 -12.69 1.79 46.45
C LEU A 538 -13.56 1.05 47.45
N TYR A 539 -14.30 0.03 47.01
CA TYR A 539 -15.31 -0.63 47.84
C TYR A 539 -14.82 -1.98 48.35
N GLN A 540 -14.99 -2.18 49.65
CA GLN A 540 -14.74 -3.42 50.37
C GLN A 540 -16.06 -3.93 50.99
N PRO A 541 -16.14 -5.18 51.45
CA PRO A 541 -17.42 -5.76 51.89
C PRO A 541 -18.13 -5.01 53.03
N LYS A 542 -17.40 -4.26 53.87
CA LYS A 542 -17.93 -3.54 55.03
C LYS A 542 -17.55 -2.05 55.09
N ALA A 543 -16.80 -1.56 54.11
CA ALA A 543 -16.29 -0.20 54.12
C ALA A 543 -15.98 0.26 52.69
N ALA A 544 -15.91 1.57 52.50
CA ALA A 544 -15.37 2.17 51.28
C ALA A 544 -14.25 3.17 51.60
N LYS A 545 -13.39 3.40 50.62
CA LYS A 545 -12.38 4.45 50.62
C LYS A 545 -12.58 5.37 49.43
N LEU A 546 -12.27 6.64 49.63
CA LEU A 546 -12.22 7.62 48.56
C LEU A 546 -10.74 7.92 48.27
N PHE A 547 -10.32 7.68 47.04
CA PHE A 547 -8.96 7.96 46.56
C PHE A 547 -9.01 9.11 45.54
N ASP A 548 -8.02 10.01 45.62
CA ASP A 548 -7.88 11.17 44.76
C ASP A 548 -6.77 10.93 43.72
N LEU A 549 -7.12 10.91 42.44
CA LEU A 549 -6.19 10.60 41.35
C LEU A 549 -5.07 11.64 41.19
N PRO A 550 -5.33 12.97 41.24
CA PRO A 550 -4.28 13.97 41.11
C PRO A 550 -3.23 13.89 42.22
N SER A 551 -3.65 13.77 43.49
CA SER A 551 -2.72 13.66 44.61
C SER A 551 -2.19 12.25 44.85
N ARG A 552 -2.78 11.24 44.19
CA ARG A 552 -2.50 9.80 44.35
C ARG A 552 -2.61 9.31 45.81
N LYS A 553 -3.55 9.87 46.57
CA LYS A 553 -3.74 9.58 48.01
C LYS A 553 -5.17 9.14 48.32
N VAL A 554 -5.31 8.30 49.35
CA VAL A 554 -6.60 8.05 50.00
C VAL A 554 -6.96 9.29 50.82
N VAL A 555 -8.10 9.91 50.54
CA VAL A 555 -8.56 11.15 51.19
C VAL A 555 -9.60 10.90 52.29
N GLU A 556 -10.37 9.81 52.19
CA GLU A 556 -11.25 9.33 53.25
C GLU A 556 -11.24 7.78 53.26
N ASP A 557 -11.30 7.18 54.45
CA ASP A 557 -11.21 5.73 54.69
C ASP A 557 -12.27 5.32 55.73
N GLY A 558 -12.64 4.04 55.77
CA GLY A 558 -13.60 3.50 56.73
C GLY A 558 -15.03 4.03 56.56
N LEU A 559 -15.47 4.29 55.32
CA LEU A 559 -16.79 4.86 55.03
C LEU A 559 -17.89 3.78 55.05
N ASP A 560 -19.04 4.07 55.66
CA ASP A 560 -20.21 3.18 55.65
C ASP A 560 -20.85 3.14 54.26
N SER A 561 -20.89 4.29 53.59
CA SER A 561 -21.35 4.41 52.21
C SER A 561 -20.63 5.55 51.50
N LEU A 562 -20.30 5.31 50.25
CA LEU A 562 -19.69 6.27 49.34
C LEU A 562 -20.52 6.26 48.06
N TRP A 563 -20.91 7.43 47.60
CA TRP A 563 -21.53 7.60 46.30
C TRP A 563 -21.11 8.94 45.69
N PHE A 564 -21.35 9.07 44.40
CA PHE A 564 -20.96 10.24 43.65
C PHE A 564 -22.17 10.87 42.99
N ALA A 565 -22.21 12.20 42.96
CA ALA A 565 -23.27 12.93 42.28
C ALA A 565 -22.74 14.26 41.72
N ASN A 566 -22.92 14.47 40.42
CA ASN A 566 -22.39 15.63 39.68
C ASN A 566 -20.88 15.80 39.87
N ARG A 567 -20.39 16.83 40.56
CA ARG A 567 -18.94 17.00 40.84
C ARG A 567 -18.58 16.81 42.31
N LEU A 568 -19.45 16.11 43.06
CA LEU A 568 -19.30 15.90 44.50
C LEU A 568 -19.12 14.41 44.81
N ALA A 569 -18.28 14.12 45.80
CA ALA A 569 -18.25 12.81 46.45
C ALA A 569 -18.99 12.92 47.79
N MET A 570 -19.89 11.98 48.03
CA MET A 570 -20.68 11.91 49.24
C MET A 570 -20.20 10.73 50.07
N ALA A 571 -19.65 11.04 51.24
CA ALA A 571 -19.03 10.07 52.13
C ALA A 571 -19.76 10.09 53.48
N ALA A 572 -20.55 9.04 53.76
CA ALA A 572 -21.22 8.90 55.05
C ALA A 572 -20.43 7.97 55.97
N SER A 573 -20.25 8.40 57.22
CA SER A 573 -19.62 7.63 58.28
C SER A 573 -20.31 7.96 59.62
N GLY A 574 -20.87 6.95 60.28
CA GLY A 574 -21.70 7.14 61.48
C GLY A 574 -22.94 7.98 61.18
N ASP A 575 -23.14 9.03 61.97
CA ASP A 575 -24.27 9.99 61.84
C ASP A 575 -23.93 11.25 61.02
N SER A 576 -22.78 11.24 60.35
CA SER A 576 -22.30 12.36 59.54
C SER A 576 -22.33 12.06 58.04
N LEU A 577 -22.74 13.06 57.26
CA LEU A 577 -22.58 13.11 55.80
C LEU A 577 -21.51 14.15 55.45
N LYS A 578 -20.42 13.70 54.83
CA LYS A 578 -19.38 14.57 54.30
C LYS A 578 -19.60 14.78 52.80
N VAL A 579 -19.67 16.04 52.38
CA VAL A 579 -19.70 16.45 50.98
C VAL A 579 -18.30 16.92 50.60
N MET A 580 -17.67 16.19 49.69
CA MET A 580 -16.32 16.44 49.20
C MET A 580 -16.38 17.20 47.87
N PHE A 581 -15.58 18.24 47.76
CA PHE A 581 -15.49 19.11 46.59
C PHE A 581 -14.20 18.83 45.82
N GLY A 582 -14.18 19.05 44.51
CA GLY A 582 -12.98 18.84 43.70
C GLY A 582 -11.79 19.73 44.06
N SER A 583 -12.02 20.81 44.81
CA SER A 583 -10.98 21.64 45.41
C SER A 583 -10.27 21.00 46.61
N GLY A 584 -10.72 19.83 47.07
CA GLY A 584 -10.28 19.20 48.33
C GLY A 584 -10.97 19.75 49.57
N ARG A 585 -11.79 20.81 49.45
CA ARG A 585 -12.65 21.30 50.53
C ARG A 585 -13.66 20.21 50.90
N LYS A 586 -14.01 20.13 52.19
CA LYS A 586 -15.08 19.28 52.70
C LYS A 586 -16.07 20.03 53.56
N MET A 587 -17.34 19.65 53.47
CA MET A 587 -18.42 20.14 54.33
C MET A 587 -19.07 18.97 55.04
N VAL A 588 -19.45 19.15 56.31
CA VAL A 588 -20.04 18.10 57.15
C VAL A 588 -21.45 18.49 57.53
N PHE A 589 -22.40 17.58 57.33
CA PHE A 589 -23.81 17.75 57.64
C PHE A 589 -24.33 16.55 58.44
N PRO A 590 -25.46 16.68 59.15
CA PRO A 590 -26.18 15.54 59.70
C PRO A 590 -26.60 14.58 58.57
N LYS A 591 -26.51 13.28 58.80
CA LYS A 591 -26.90 12.24 57.83
C LYS A 591 -28.36 12.32 57.36
N SER A 592 -29.24 12.95 58.13
CA SER A 592 -30.64 13.17 57.77
C SER A 592 -30.84 14.23 56.68
N MET A 593 -29.85 15.09 56.41
CA MET A 593 -29.94 16.07 55.33
C MET A 593 -29.79 15.39 53.97
N ARG A 594 -30.64 15.78 53.03
CA ARG A 594 -30.58 15.32 51.64
C ARG A 594 -30.04 16.41 50.74
N VAL A 595 -29.06 16.07 49.91
CA VAL A 595 -28.48 16.99 48.91
C VAL A 595 -29.23 16.82 47.60
N ALA A 596 -29.80 17.91 47.10
CA ALA A 596 -30.47 17.98 45.81
C ALA A 596 -29.75 18.99 44.91
N PHE A 597 -29.87 18.83 43.60
CA PHE A 597 -29.11 19.60 42.63
C PHE A 597 -30.01 20.55 41.85
N VAL A 598 -29.52 21.75 41.58
CA VAL A 598 -30.21 22.70 40.70
C VAL A 598 -29.94 22.26 39.26
N LYS A 599 -31.01 22.05 38.49
CA LYS A 599 -30.90 21.76 37.06
C LYS A 599 -30.26 22.96 36.37
N SER A 600 -29.26 22.74 35.52
CA SER A 600 -28.56 23.79 34.77
C SER A 600 -28.47 23.40 33.28
N PRO A 601 -28.27 24.36 32.35
CA PRO A 601 -28.31 24.08 30.91
C PRO A 601 -27.13 23.23 30.43
N ASP A 602 -25.93 23.49 30.98
CA ASP A 602 -24.70 22.85 30.52
C ASP A 602 -24.26 21.74 31.48
N SER A 603 -24.09 22.10 32.75
CA SER A 603 -23.66 21.19 33.81
C SER A 603 -24.16 21.71 35.14
N VAL A 604 -24.47 20.81 36.07
CA VAL A 604 -24.94 21.19 37.41
C VAL A 604 -23.86 22.01 38.12
N ARG A 605 -24.16 23.31 38.31
CA ARG A 605 -23.28 24.28 38.98
C ARG A 605 -23.65 24.49 40.45
N PHE A 606 -24.85 24.10 40.84
CA PHE A 606 -25.39 24.40 42.16
C PHE A 606 -26.11 23.22 42.78
N PHE A 607 -26.12 23.18 44.10
CA PHE A 607 -26.88 22.23 44.90
C PHE A 607 -27.56 22.95 46.06
N TYR A 608 -28.57 22.32 46.65
CA TYR A 608 -29.24 22.81 47.85
C TYR A 608 -29.51 21.66 48.82
N LEU A 609 -29.75 22.02 50.08
CA LEU A 609 -30.05 21.07 51.15
C LEU A 609 -31.57 20.99 51.38
N GLU A 610 -32.13 19.79 51.29
CA GLU A 610 -33.50 19.47 51.66
C GLU A 610 -33.62 19.23 53.17
N GLY A 611 -34.76 19.59 53.76
CA GLY A 611 -35.01 19.48 55.21
C GLY A 611 -34.86 20.79 56.01
N LYS A 612 -34.77 21.95 55.33
CA LYS A 612 -34.85 23.28 55.95
C LYS A 612 -36.08 24.04 55.41
N ASP A 613 -36.71 24.86 56.24
CA ASP A 613 -37.85 25.72 55.84
C ASP A 613 -37.48 26.65 54.68
N LYS A 614 -36.31 27.29 54.75
CA LYS A 614 -35.69 28.00 53.62
C LYS A 614 -34.53 27.17 53.08
N LYS A 615 -34.61 26.79 51.80
CA LYS A 615 -33.57 26.01 51.12
C LYS A 615 -32.35 26.90 50.86
N GLN A 616 -31.17 26.41 51.25
CA GLN A 616 -29.90 27.11 51.07
C GLN A 616 -29.20 26.59 49.82
N VAL A 617 -28.89 27.48 48.87
CA VAL A 617 -28.27 27.15 47.59
C VAL A 617 -26.75 27.41 47.67
N TYR A 618 -25.96 26.47 47.17
CA TYR A 618 -24.50 26.45 47.21
C TYR A 618 -23.91 26.19 45.84
N GLY A 619 -22.71 26.70 45.58
CA GLY A 619 -21.91 26.33 44.41
C GLY A 619 -21.30 24.93 44.55
N VAL A 620 -21.39 24.10 43.51
CA VAL A 620 -20.84 22.74 43.46
C VAL A 620 -19.31 22.71 43.44
N ASP A 621 -18.65 23.72 42.88
CA ASP A 621 -17.17 23.73 42.81
C ASP A 621 -16.54 24.33 44.09
N SER A 622 -17.18 25.34 44.68
CA SER A 622 -16.62 26.12 45.79
C SER A 622 -17.14 25.72 47.17
N GLY A 623 -18.35 25.17 47.26
CA GLY A 623 -19.07 24.98 48.53
C GLY A 623 -19.51 26.28 49.19
N THR A 624 -19.49 27.40 48.46
CA THR A 624 -19.91 28.71 48.96
C THR A 624 -21.43 28.81 48.93
N ARG A 625 -22.03 29.31 50.02
CA ARG A 625 -23.47 29.62 50.11
C ARG A 625 -23.77 30.88 49.30
N LEU A 626 -24.75 30.83 48.41
CA LEU A 626 -25.11 31.93 47.51
C LEU A 626 -26.31 32.70 48.07
N PHE A 627 -27.46 32.04 48.17
CA PHE A 627 -28.70 32.63 48.71
C PHE A 627 -29.54 31.58 49.44
N SER A 628 -30.60 32.06 50.09
CA SER A 628 -31.59 31.25 50.79
C SER A 628 -32.98 31.71 50.39
N LEU A 629 -33.77 30.82 49.80
CA LEU A 629 -35.08 31.14 49.25
C LEU A 629 -36.06 30.00 49.51
N ASP A 630 -37.35 30.33 49.57
CA ASP A 630 -38.44 29.35 49.55
C ASP A 630 -38.92 29.15 48.11
N PHE A 631 -38.90 27.90 47.63
CA PHE A 631 -39.30 27.53 46.28
C PHE A 631 -39.69 26.04 46.23
N ASP A 632 -40.62 25.69 45.34
CA ASP A 632 -40.99 24.30 45.07
C ASP A 632 -39.96 23.66 44.12
N HIS A 633 -39.59 24.40 43.06
CA HIS A 633 -38.61 23.99 42.06
C HIS A 633 -37.68 25.15 41.67
N ILE A 634 -36.42 24.82 41.35
CA ILE A 634 -35.41 25.77 40.86
C ILE A 634 -34.63 25.16 39.69
N GLU A 635 -34.41 25.95 38.64
CA GLU A 635 -33.44 25.65 37.58
C GLU A 635 -32.65 26.90 37.23
N GLU A 636 -31.40 26.72 36.84
CA GLU A 636 -30.60 27.74 36.19
C GLU A 636 -30.90 27.72 34.69
N ILE A 637 -31.26 28.87 34.13
CA ILE A 637 -31.61 29.01 32.70
C ILE A 637 -30.49 29.67 31.89
N GLU A 638 -29.65 30.44 32.58
CA GLU A 638 -28.47 31.14 32.06
C GLU A 638 -27.50 31.38 33.22
N SER A 639 -26.22 31.63 32.93
CA SER A 639 -25.20 31.93 33.94
C SER A 639 -25.70 32.93 34.97
N SER A 640 -25.78 32.50 36.23
CA SER A 640 -26.19 33.34 37.36
C SER A 640 -27.66 33.80 37.35
N VAL A 641 -28.52 33.15 36.55
CA VAL A 641 -29.95 33.46 36.42
C VAL A 641 -30.78 32.19 36.61
N PHE A 642 -31.69 32.24 37.58
CA PHE A 642 -32.47 31.08 38.02
C PHE A 642 -33.96 31.29 37.75
N LEU A 643 -34.59 30.34 37.09
CA LEU A 643 -36.04 30.18 37.06
C LEU A 643 -36.47 29.46 38.34
N ILE A 644 -37.42 30.07 39.04
CA ILE A 644 -38.01 29.50 40.25
C ILE A 644 -39.50 29.25 40.04
N THR A 645 -40.00 28.17 40.64
CA THR A 645 -41.44 27.88 40.75
C THR A 645 -41.84 27.92 42.21
N HIS A 646 -42.90 28.67 42.51
CA HIS A 646 -43.51 28.70 43.83
C HIS A 646 -45.03 28.81 43.65
N LYS A 647 -45.78 27.90 44.28
CA LYS A 647 -47.26 27.85 44.21
C LYS A 647 -47.79 27.86 42.76
N ASN A 648 -47.20 27.03 41.89
CA ASN A 648 -47.53 26.89 40.47
C ASN A 648 -47.28 28.12 39.56
N LYS A 649 -46.69 29.19 40.09
CA LYS A 649 -46.26 30.36 39.30
C LYS A 649 -44.75 30.36 39.14
N LYS A 650 -44.28 30.97 38.05
CA LYS A 650 -42.86 31.04 37.68
C LYS A 650 -42.35 32.47 37.72
N GLY A 651 -41.10 32.62 38.12
CA GLY A 651 -40.35 33.88 38.08
C GLY A 651 -38.87 33.64 37.83
N ILE A 652 -38.10 34.72 37.73
CA ILE A 652 -36.65 34.68 37.50
C ILE A 652 -35.95 35.44 38.62
N VAL A 653 -34.91 34.87 39.21
CA VAL A 653 -34.05 35.52 40.21
C VAL A 653 -32.58 35.53 39.77
N GLY A 654 -31.80 36.49 40.27
CA GLY A 654 -30.36 36.54 40.08
C GLY A 654 -29.58 35.66 41.07
N LEU A 655 -28.26 35.63 40.93
CA LEU A 655 -27.34 34.91 41.83
C LEU A 655 -27.32 35.43 43.27
N ASP A 656 -27.78 36.66 43.49
CA ASP A 656 -28.00 37.23 44.83
C ASP A 656 -29.37 36.83 45.44
N GLY A 657 -30.19 36.08 44.70
CA GLY A 657 -31.53 35.68 45.08
C GLY A 657 -32.59 36.76 44.90
N LYS A 658 -32.27 37.92 44.31
CA LYS A 658 -33.26 39.00 44.07
C LYS A 658 -34.08 38.74 42.80
N PRO A 659 -35.38 39.12 42.79
CA PRO A 659 -36.24 38.94 41.63
C PRO A 659 -35.82 39.82 40.44
N ILE A 660 -35.66 39.20 39.29
CA ILE A 660 -35.50 39.81 37.96
C ILE A 660 -36.88 39.89 37.28
N LEU A 661 -37.62 38.77 37.30
CA LEU A 661 -39.04 38.72 36.97
C LEU A 661 -39.80 38.17 38.19
N PRO A 662 -40.91 38.82 38.60
CA PRO A 662 -41.72 38.35 39.72
C PRO A 662 -42.31 36.95 39.44
N VAL A 663 -42.64 36.23 40.51
CA VAL A 663 -43.23 34.88 40.44
C VAL A 663 -44.74 34.97 40.15
N GLU A 664 -45.09 35.35 38.92
CA GLU A 664 -46.47 35.58 38.48
C GLU A 664 -46.83 34.95 37.11
N TYR A 665 -45.85 34.38 36.41
CA TYR A 665 -46.04 33.83 35.07
C TYR A 665 -46.55 32.39 35.12
N ASP A 666 -47.39 32.00 34.15
CA ASP A 666 -47.89 30.63 34.01
C ASP A 666 -46.79 29.70 33.45
N ALA A 667 -46.03 30.20 32.48
CA ALA A 667 -44.85 29.53 31.98
C ALA A 667 -43.73 30.53 31.61
N ILE A 668 -42.50 30.09 31.79
CA ILE A 668 -41.28 30.73 31.30
C ILE A 668 -40.46 29.61 30.67
N VAL A 669 -40.09 29.76 29.40
CA VAL A 669 -39.40 28.72 28.62
C VAL A 669 -38.27 29.37 27.83
N LYS A 670 -37.08 28.77 27.82
CA LYS A 670 -35.94 29.27 27.05
C LYS A 670 -36.21 29.13 25.54
N ALA A 671 -36.09 30.23 24.80
CA ALA A 671 -36.37 30.29 23.36
C ALA A 671 -35.08 30.30 22.52
N SER A 672 -34.09 31.07 22.93
CA SER A 672 -32.75 31.13 22.32
C SER A 672 -31.71 31.52 23.39
N PRO A 673 -30.40 31.55 23.07
CA PRO A 673 -29.43 32.14 23.98
C PRO A 673 -29.88 33.54 24.41
N HIS A 674 -29.86 33.80 25.72
CA HIS A 674 -30.24 35.07 26.33
C HIS A 674 -31.72 35.47 26.24
N VAL A 675 -32.60 34.58 25.76
CA VAL A 675 -34.01 34.92 25.51
C VAL A 675 -34.91 33.83 26.07
N VAL A 676 -35.91 34.27 26.86
CA VAL A 676 -36.99 33.40 27.33
C VAL A 676 -38.33 33.87 26.76
N SER A 677 -39.14 32.92 26.32
CA SER A 677 -40.56 33.11 26.07
C SER A 677 -41.33 33.09 27.38
N LEU A 678 -42.34 33.96 27.47
CA LEU A 678 -43.20 34.14 28.62
C LEU A 678 -44.63 33.77 28.25
N LEU A 679 -45.34 33.08 29.14
CA LEU A 679 -46.77 32.86 29.06
C LEU A 679 -47.43 33.43 30.31
N LYS A 680 -48.35 34.38 30.12
CA LYS A 680 -49.18 34.95 31.18
C LYS A 680 -50.59 35.13 30.63
N ASP A 681 -51.58 34.59 31.32
CA ASP A 681 -52.99 34.73 30.97
C ASP A 681 -53.30 34.29 29.51
N LYS A 682 -52.68 33.17 29.08
CA LYS A 682 -52.75 32.58 27.72
C LYS A 682 -52.16 33.43 26.59
N LYS A 683 -51.42 34.50 26.91
CA LYS A 683 -50.72 35.34 25.94
C LYS A 683 -49.21 35.18 26.04
N PHE A 684 -48.53 35.31 24.90
CA PHE A 684 -47.10 35.15 24.76
C PHE A 684 -46.37 36.48 24.81
N GLY A 685 -45.24 36.49 25.50
CA GLY A 685 -44.28 37.59 25.58
C GLY A 685 -42.85 37.05 25.49
N LEU A 686 -41.88 37.93 25.64
CA LEU A 686 -40.47 37.59 25.53
C LEU A 686 -39.66 38.44 26.51
N PHE A 687 -38.63 37.86 27.13
CA PHE A 687 -37.67 38.60 27.94
C PHE A 687 -36.26 38.35 27.42
N ASP A 688 -35.58 39.43 27.04
CA ASP A 688 -34.16 39.45 26.68
C ASP A 688 -33.36 39.65 27.97
N ILE A 689 -32.70 38.59 28.43
CA ILE A 689 -31.95 38.54 29.68
C ILE A 689 -30.74 39.47 29.64
N ARG A 690 -30.07 39.60 28.47
CA ARG A 690 -28.90 40.48 28.29
C ARG A 690 -29.29 41.94 28.35
N ARG A 691 -30.33 42.33 27.60
CA ARG A 691 -30.82 43.71 27.55
C ARG A 691 -31.67 44.08 28.77
N ARG A 692 -32.03 43.10 29.61
CA ARG A 692 -33.01 43.23 30.69
C ARG A 692 -34.32 43.83 30.20
N GLN A 693 -34.73 43.45 28.99
CA GLN A 693 -35.85 44.04 28.28
C GLN A 693 -37.03 43.08 28.24
N LEU A 694 -38.20 43.57 28.66
CA LEU A 694 -39.44 42.81 28.72
C LEU A 694 -40.39 43.22 27.58
N PHE A 695 -40.70 42.26 26.72
CA PHE A 695 -41.81 42.32 25.77
C PHE A 695 -43.02 41.65 26.40
N LYS A 696 -44.06 42.45 26.65
CA LYS A 696 -45.24 42.02 27.42
C LYS A 696 -45.93 40.82 26.76
N ALA A 697 -46.54 40.00 27.60
CA ALA A 697 -47.33 38.85 27.19
C ALA A 697 -48.69 39.28 26.62
N ILE A 698 -48.73 39.70 25.35
CA ILE A 698 -49.96 40.17 24.67
C ILE A 698 -50.21 39.50 23.30
N TYR A 699 -49.31 38.61 22.86
CA TYR A 699 -49.33 38.00 21.53
C TYR A 699 -49.92 36.58 21.54
N ASP A 700 -50.37 36.08 20.39
CA ASP A 700 -51.06 34.78 20.32
C ASP A 700 -50.11 33.58 20.13
N ARG A 701 -48.85 33.85 19.74
CA ARG A 701 -47.76 32.84 19.66
C ARG A 701 -46.42 33.43 20.11
N ASN A 702 -45.42 32.56 20.25
CA ASN A 702 -44.04 32.94 20.57
C ASN A 702 -43.47 33.98 19.60
N LEU A 703 -42.71 34.91 20.15
CA LEU A 703 -41.94 35.90 19.41
C LEU A 703 -40.51 35.39 19.18
N PHE A 704 -39.85 35.86 18.11
CA PHE A 704 -38.44 35.58 17.87
C PHE A 704 -37.73 36.75 17.19
N PHE A 705 -36.41 36.85 17.35
CA PHE A 705 -35.60 37.87 16.69
C PHE A 705 -35.40 37.53 15.21
N PHE A 706 -35.75 38.48 14.33
CA PHE A 706 -35.37 38.42 12.92
C PHE A 706 -33.90 38.79 12.74
N ASN A 707 -33.46 39.83 13.46
CA ASN A 707 -32.08 40.27 13.56
C ASN A 707 -31.87 41.02 14.90
N ALA A 708 -30.75 41.74 15.05
CA ALA A 708 -30.42 42.43 16.30
C ALA A 708 -31.43 43.53 16.73
N SER A 709 -32.17 44.13 15.79
CA SER A 709 -33.08 45.28 16.05
C SER A 709 -34.55 45.00 15.76
N THR A 710 -34.88 43.80 15.26
CA THR A 710 -36.22 43.48 14.75
C THR A 710 -36.74 42.16 15.31
N LEU A 711 -37.99 42.16 15.77
CA LEU A 711 -38.73 41.00 16.24
C LEU A 711 -39.82 40.62 15.25
N VAL A 712 -40.11 39.32 15.19
CA VAL A 712 -41.29 38.77 14.54
C VAL A 712 -42.28 38.39 15.63
N ALA A 713 -43.51 38.87 15.51
CA ALA A 713 -44.60 38.55 16.41
C ALA A 713 -45.78 37.99 15.63
N TYR A 714 -46.67 37.28 16.33
CA TYR A 714 -47.91 36.76 15.76
C TYR A 714 -49.11 37.30 16.53
N LYS A 715 -49.97 38.01 15.82
CA LYS A 715 -51.11 38.72 16.39
C LYS A 715 -52.28 38.66 15.40
N ASP A 716 -53.48 38.42 15.92
CA ASP A 716 -54.73 38.44 15.13
C ASP A 716 -54.70 37.48 13.93
N GLY A 717 -54.02 36.35 14.08
CA GLY A 717 -53.96 35.29 13.05
C GLY A 717 -52.80 35.37 12.07
N PHE A 718 -51.93 36.38 12.15
CA PHE A 718 -50.84 36.58 11.19
C PHE A 718 -49.52 36.98 11.85
N TYR A 719 -48.41 36.76 11.15
CA TYR A 719 -47.08 37.25 11.50
C TYR A 719 -46.84 38.67 10.96
N GLY A 720 -46.08 39.46 11.72
CA GLY A 720 -45.60 40.80 11.36
C GLY A 720 -44.27 41.12 12.02
N PHE A 721 -43.59 42.15 11.51
CA PHE A 721 -42.32 42.64 12.04
C PHE A 721 -42.54 43.84 12.96
N MET A 722 -41.76 43.93 14.03
CA MET A 722 -41.79 45.04 14.99
C MET A 722 -40.39 45.39 15.46
N ASP A 723 -40.19 46.63 15.90
CA ASP A 723 -38.93 47.08 16.49
C ASP A 723 -38.81 46.65 17.97
N LEU A 724 -37.70 47.04 18.60
CA LEU A 724 -37.45 46.74 20.01
C LEU A 724 -38.32 47.57 20.97
N ASP A 725 -38.92 48.66 20.52
CA ASP A 725 -39.89 49.44 21.29
C ASP A 725 -41.32 48.90 21.14
N SER A 726 -41.48 47.75 20.46
CA SER A 726 -42.74 47.08 20.14
C SER A 726 -43.63 47.86 19.16
N ALA A 727 -43.08 48.80 18.39
CA ALA A 727 -43.81 49.45 17.30
C ALA A 727 -43.77 48.57 16.03
N PRO A 728 -44.90 48.43 15.30
CA PRO A 728 -44.95 47.59 14.11
C PRO A 728 -44.14 48.23 12.96
N ILE A 729 -43.25 47.44 12.38
CA ILE A 729 -42.49 47.76 11.15
C ILE A 729 -43.30 47.33 9.92
N SER A 730 -44.06 46.24 10.02
CA SER A 730 -44.98 45.79 8.97
C SER A 730 -46.38 45.52 9.51
N PRO A 731 -47.42 45.48 8.64
CA PRO A 731 -48.68 44.85 8.98
C PRO A 731 -48.50 43.38 9.38
N PHE A 732 -49.37 42.88 10.26
CA PHE A 732 -49.48 41.45 10.55
C PHE A 732 -50.33 40.80 9.45
N GLN A 733 -49.67 40.20 8.46
CA GLN A 733 -50.35 39.69 7.25
C GLN A 733 -49.72 38.43 6.65
N PHE A 734 -48.70 37.85 7.31
CA PHE A 734 -47.98 36.69 6.79
C PHE A 734 -48.36 35.40 7.52
N ASP A 735 -48.50 34.30 6.79
CA ASP A 735 -48.79 32.97 7.34
C ASP A 735 -47.55 32.33 7.98
N GLU A 736 -46.36 32.62 7.43
CA GLU A 736 -45.07 32.11 7.89
C GLU A 736 -43.94 33.11 7.57
N VAL A 737 -42.88 33.13 8.38
CA VAL A 737 -41.70 34.00 8.20
C VAL A 737 -40.43 33.21 8.50
N ARG A 738 -39.44 33.30 7.60
CA ARG A 738 -38.11 32.69 7.72
C ARG A 738 -37.02 33.70 7.35
N PRO A 739 -35.93 33.84 8.13
CA PRO A 739 -34.83 34.74 7.77
C PRO A 739 -34.08 34.30 6.50
N TRP A 740 -33.91 35.23 5.55
CA TRP A 740 -33.13 35.02 4.32
C TRP A 740 -31.80 35.79 4.34
N SER A 741 -31.82 37.02 4.83
CA SER A 741 -30.67 37.85 5.20
C SER A 741 -31.05 38.76 6.37
N ASP A 742 -30.16 39.66 6.79
CA ASP A 742 -30.44 40.62 7.86
C ASP A 742 -31.54 41.64 7.53
N SER A 743 -31.89 41.80 6.25
CA SER A 743 -32.90 42.77 5.79
C SER A 743 -34.02 42.16 4.95
N VAL A 744 -33.86 40.89 4.52
CA VAL A 744 -34.82 40.18 3.68
C VAL A 744 -35.31 38.92 4.38
N ALA A 745 -36.62 38.70 4.35
CA ALA A 745 -37.26 37.48 4.84
C ALA A 745 -37.85 36.68 3.68
N LEU A 746 -37.84 35.35 3.80
CA LEU A 746 -38.76 34.49 3.09
C LEU A 746 -40.07 34.45 3.89
N VAL A 747 -41.13 35.03 3.35
CA VAL A 747 -42.45 35.04 3.97
C VAL A 747 -43.42 34.21 3.15
N ARG A 748 -44.43 33.63 3.79
CA ARG A 748 -45.51 32.92 3.12
C ARG A 748 -46.81 33.70 3.30
N LYS A 749 -47.51 33.95 2.20
CA LYS A 749 -48.84 34.57 2.17
C LYS A 749 -49.69 33.86 1.13
N ASP A 750 -50.92 33.52 1.48
CA ASP A 750 -51.86 32.83 0.58
C ASP A 750 -51.26 31.54 -0.01
N PHE A 751 -50.60 30.73 0.83
CA PHE A 751 -49.92 29.48 0.48
C PHE A 751 -48.71 29.59 -0.47
N ARG A 752 -48.25 30.80 -0.78
CA ARG A 752 -47.09 31.05 -1.63
C ARG A 752 -45.96 31.72 -0.86
N TRP A 753 -44.74 31.26 -1.08
CA TRP A 753 -43.53 31.89 -0.58
C TRP A 753 -43.16 33.12 -1.43
N MET A 754 -42.53 34.09 -0.80
CA MET A 754 -42.02 35.29 -1.43
C MET A 754 -40.84 35.84 -0.62
N THR A 755 -39.93 36.56 -1.28
CA THR A 755 -38.90 37.34 -0.58
C THR A 755 -39.43 38.75 -0.32
N TYR A 756 -39.25 39.23 0.91
CA TYR A 756 -39.80 40.48 1.41
C TYR A 756 -38.69 41.33 2.04
N SER A 757 -38.50 42.56 1.55
CA SER A 757 -37.66 43.57 2.20
C SER A 757 -38.39 44.10 3.43
N VAL A 758 -37.84 43.81 4.62
CA VAL A 758 -38.49 44.09 5.90
C VAL A 758 -38.65 45.59 6.14
N TYR A 759 -37.64 46.38 5.78
CA TYR A 759 -37.59 47.81 6.06
C TYR A 759 -38.25 48.67 4.97
N ASP A 760 -38.23 48.23 3.72
CA ASP A 760 -38.88 48.95 2.62
C ASP A 760 -40.36 48.57 2.45
N GLY A 761 -40.78 47.47 3.07
CA GLY A 761 -42.13 46.93 2.93
C GLY A 761 -42.45 46.38 1.53
N LYS A 762 -41.42 45.98 0.77
CA LYS A 762 -41.54 45.60 -0.65
C LYS A 762 -41.32 44.11 -0.85
N THR A 763 -42.16 43.52 -1.71
CA THR A 763 -41.93 42.18 -2.26
C THR A 763 -40.85 42.25 -3.33
N ILE A 764 -39.88 41.32 -3.27
CA ILE A 764 -38.77 41.24 -4.21
C ILE A 764 -39.04 40.15 -5.25
N ILE A 765 -39.39 38.94 -4.81
CA ILE A 765 -39.77 37.79 -5.65
C ILE A 765 -41.02 37.16 -5.05
N ASP A 766 -42.01 36.81 -5.87
CA ASP A 766 -43.28 36.26 -5.44
C ASP A 766 -43.57 34.87 -6.04
N GLN A 767 -44.71 34.29 -5.62
CA GLN A 767 -45.28 33.06 -6.18
C GLN A 767 -44.36 31.83 -6.11
N ILE A 768 -43.40 31.81 -5.18
CA ILE A 768 -42.54 30.65 -4.95
C ILE A 768 -43.40 29.54 -4.34
N LYS A 769 -43.52 28.41 -5.03
CA LYS A 769 -44.28 27.24 -4.62
C LYS A 769 -43.54 26.46 -3.53
N SER A 770 -42.25 26.21 -3.75
CA SER A 770 -41.38 25.46 -2.85
C SER A 770 -39.93 25.92 -3.02
N TYR A 771 -39.05 25.57 -2.08
CA TYR A 771 -37.62 25.82 -2.19
C TYR A 771 -36.81 24.78 -1.42
N ARG A 772 -35.56 24.55 -1.84
CA ARG A 772 -34.57 23.67 -1.22
C ARG A 772 -33.25 24.41 -1.05
N LEU A 773 -32.70 24.43 0.16
CA LEU A 773 -31.41 25.08 0.44
C LEU A 773 -30.27 24.19 -0.08
N ILE A 774 -29.31 24.80 -0.79
CA ILE A 774 -28.02 24.19 -1.15
C ILE A 774 -26.86 24.75 -0.32
N LYS A 775 -27.00 25.97 0.23
CA LYS A 775 -26.12 26.57 1.24
C LYS A 775 -26.98 27.34 2.24
N ASP A 776 -26.76 27.12 3.54
CA ASP A 776 -27.36 27.86 4.65
C ASP A 776 -26.29 28.25 5.67
N ALA A 777 -25.57 29.32 5.36
CA ALA A 777 -24.44 29.78 6.15
C ALA A 777 -24.55 31.29 6.45
N PRO A 778 -23.86 31.80 7.49
CA PRO A 778 -23.91 33.23 7.85
C PRO A 778 -23.39 34.17 6.76
N ASP A 779 -22.44 33.71 5.94
CA ASP A 779 -21.84 34.46 4.83
C ASP A 779 -22.72 34.49 3.57
N GLY A 780 -23.75 33.65 3.51
CA GLY A 780 -24.69 33.61 2.40
C GLY A 780 -25.55 32.36 2.39
N LYS A 781 -26.73 32.50 1.80
CA LYS A 781 -27.67 31.40 1.55
C LYS A 781 -27.88 31.26 0.06
N ILE A 782 -28.04 30.03 -0.40
CA ILE A 782 -28.40 29.72 -1.78
C ILE A 782 -29.49 28.64 -1.75
N ALA A 783 -30.55 28.86 -2.52
CA ALA A 783 -31.69 27.95 -2.61
C ALA A 783 -32.03 27.70 -4.07
N ILE A 784 -32.39 26.45 -4.37
CA ILE A 784 -33.15 26.10 -5.56
C ILE A 784 -34.61 26.39 -5.24
N ILE A 785 -35.26 27.20 -6.06
CA ILE A 785 -36.65 27.64 -5.89
C ILE A 785 -37.51 27.05 -6.99
N GLN A 786 -38.78 26.75 -6.69
CA GLN A 786 -39.77 26.34 -7.68
C GLN A 786 -40.87 27.39 -7.77
N LYS A 787 -41.14 27.91 -8.96
CA LYS A 787 -42.25 28.83 -9.26
C LYS A 787 -43.12 28.21 -10.35
N GLY A 788 -44.39 27.96 -10.03
CA GLY A 788 -45.24 27.14 -10.90
C GLY A 788 -44.71 25.70 -10.97
N ASN A 789 -44.32 25.28 -12.18
CA ASN A 789 -43.63 24.01 -12.42
C ASN A 789 -42.13 24.19 -12.67
N ASP A 790 -41.64 25.43 -12.74
CA ASP A 790 -40.29 25.74 -13.16
C ASP A 790 -39.35 25.98 -11.96
N TYR A 791 -38.08 25.62 -12.14
CA TYR A 791 -37.00 25.70 -11.15
C TYR A 791 -35.97 26.75 -11.53
N GLY A 792 -35.45 27.43 -10.51
CA GLY A 792 -34.38 28.43 -10.61
C GLY A 792 -33.53 28.46 -9.35
N VAL A 793 -32.52 29.34 -9.31
CA VAL A 793 -31.60 29.48 -8.17
C VAL A 793 -31.61 30.90 -7.65
N LEU A 794 -31.78 31.02 -6.33
CA LEU A 794 -31.80 32.28 -5.60
C LEU A 794 -30.65 32.31 -4.58
N SER A 795 -29.94 33.42 -4.53
CA SER A 795 -28.88 33.71 -3.57
C SER A 795 -29.24 34.92 -2.71
N SER A 796 -28.93 34.85 -1.41
CA SER A 796 -29.14 35.99 -0.50
C SER A 796 -28.17 37.14 -0.73
N THR A 797 -27.02 36.88 -1.35
CA THR A 797 -26.00 37.89 -1.66
C THR A 797 -26.04 38.35 -3.11
N ARG A 798 -26.42 37.48 -4.04
CA ARG A 798 -26.39 37.75 -5.49
C ARG A 798 -27.77 37.96 -6.12
N GLY A 799 -28.86 37.73 -5.37
CA GLY A 799 -30.20 37.75 -5.91
C GLY A 799 -30.47 36.55 -6.81
N MET A 800 -31.21 36.73 -7.90
CA MET A 800 -31.54 35.66 -8.84
C MET A 800 -30.29 35.21 -9.60
N VAL A 801 -29.82 33.99 -9.38
CA VAL A 801 -28.66 33.40 -10.06
C VAL A 801 -29.13 32.71 -11.35
N ILE A 802 -30.19 31.92 -11.26
CA ILE A 802 -30.83 31.25 -12.41
C ILE A 802 -32.33 31.55 -12.35
N PRO A 803 -32.94 32.11 -13.41
CA PRO A 803 -34.38 32.39 -13.42
C PRO A 803 -35.19 31.08 -13.39
N PRO A 804 -36.38 31.06 -12.75
CA PRO A 804 -37.21 29.85 -12.69
C PRO A 804 -37.93 29.60 -14.02
N THR A 805 -37.21 29.02 -14.97
CA THR A 805 -37.69 28.74 -16.34
C THR A 805 -37.37 27.32 -16.82
N PHE A 806 -36.87 26.48 -15.92
CA PHE A 806 -36.38 25.12 -16.20
C PHE A 806 -37.30 24.08 -15.57
N SER A 807 -37.53 22.97 -16.25
CA SER A 807 -38.39 21.88 -15.78
C SER A 807 -37.78 21.16 -14.58
N ASP A 808 -36.45 21.09 -14.49
CA ASP A 808 -35.72 20.59 -13.32
C ASP A 808 -34.33 21.26 -13.15
N LEU A 809 -33.77 21.18 -11.94
CA LEU A 809 -32.49 21.77 -11.59
C LEU A 809 -31.77 21.01 -10.45
N LEU A 810 -30.54 20.58 -10.74
CA LEU A 810 -29.63 19.90 -9.81
C LEU A 810 -28.34 20.71 -9.59
N ASN A 811 -27.71 20.53 -8.43
CA ASN A 811 -26.35 21.00 -8.17
C ASN A 811 -25.40 19.80 -8.23
N LEU A 812 -24.56 19.75 -9.26
CA LEU A 812 -23.51 18.73 -9.44
C LEU A 812 -22.19 19.13 -8.79
N GLY A 813 -22.07 20.37 -8.32
CA GLY A 813 -20.90 20.89 -7.62
C GLY A 813 -21.03 20.82 -6.10
N THR A 814 -20.14 21.53 -5.41
CA THR A 814 -20.17 21.61 -3.94
C THR A 814 -21.06 22.77 -3.47
N ALA A 815 -21.34 22.86 -2.16
CA ALA A 815 -22.08 24.00 -1.61
C ALA A 815 -21.31 25.33 -1.75
N GLU A 816 -19.97 25.27 -1.78
CA GLU A 816 -19.10 26.45 -1.91
C GLU A 816 -18.81 26.83 -3.36
N LYS A 817 -18.67 25.83 -4.25
CA LYS A 817 -18.53 26.04 -5.70
C LYS A 817 -19.60 25.24 -6.46
N PRO A 818 -20.87 25.72 -6.47
CA PRO A 818 -21.97 25.06 -7.18
C PRO A 818 -21.73 24.98 -8.68
N PHE A 819 -22.28 23.93 -9.29
CA PHE A 819 -22.33 23.75 -10.75
C PHE A 819 -23.68 23.18 -11.10
N TYR A 820 -24.51 23.98 -11.77
CA TYR A 820 -25.91 23.68 -11.91
C TYR A 820 -26.17 22.93 -13.21
N PHE A 821 -26.81 21.78 -13.10
CA PHE A 821 -27.45 21.09 -14.21
C PHE A 821 -28.89 21.55 -14.27
N THR A 822 -29.30 22.12 -15.40
CA THR A 822 -30.68 22.54 -15.63
C THR A 822 -31.23 21.79 -16.82
N GLU A 823 -32.52 21.49 -16.78
CA GLU A 823 -33.21 20.78 -17.84
C GLU A 823 -34.48 21.54 -18.24
N LYS A 824 -34.76 21.55 -19.54
CA LYS A 824 -36.01 22.05 -20.10
C LYS A 824 -36.58 21.07 -21.11
N HIS A 825 -37.72 20.48 -20.77
CA HIS A 825 -38.44 19.52 -21.59
C HIS A 825 -39.27 20.25 -22.65
N VAL A 826 -39.13 19.81 -23.90
CA VAL A 826 -39.96 20.26 -25.03
C VAL A 826 -40.85 19.08 -25.42
N GLU A 827 -42.01 18.99 -24.77
CA GLU A 827 -42.92 17.84 -24.84
C GLU A 827 -43.36 17.51 -26.28
N GLU A 828 -43.63 18.52 -27.11
CA GLU A 828 -44.07 18.31 -28.50
C GLU A 828 -43.01 17.69 -29.41
N ALA A 829 -41.74 17.84 -29.04
CA ALA A 829 -40.60 17.31 -29.78
C ALA A 829 -39.97 16.08 -29.10
N GLY A 830 -40.34 15.77 -27.85
CA GLY A 830 -39.75 14.67 -27.09
C GLY A 830 -38.27 14.87 -26.74
N ILE A 831 -37.81 16.12 -26.71
CA ILE A 831 -36.40 16.48 -26.46
C ILE A 831 -36.21 17.21 -25.14
N PHE A 832 -35.02 17.04 -24.56
CA PHE A 832 -34.56 17.70 -23.36
C PHE A 832 -33.41 18.65 -23.70
N VAL A 833 -33.58 19.94 -23.38
CA VAL A 833 -32.50 20.92 -23.49
C VAL A 833 -31.80 21.02 -22.14
N VAL A 834 -30.61 20.46 -22.05
CA VAL A 834 -29.78 20.51 -20.84
C VAL A 834 -28.79 21.68 -20.93
N ILE A 835 -28.76 22.51 -19.90
CA ILE A 835 -27.84 23.64 -19.80
C ILE A 835 -27.07 23.56 -18.47
N TYR A 836 -25.76 23.67 -18.57
CA TYR A 836 -24.87 23.74 -17.41
C TYR A 836 -24.53 25.19 -17.11
N TYR A 837 -24.62 25.56 -15.84
CA TYR A 837 -24.27 26.89 -15.35
C TYR A 837 -23.20 26.81 -14.28
N ASP A 838 -22.25 27.75 -14.31
CA ASP A 838 -21.28 27.90 -13.24
C ASP A 838 -21.91 28.47 -11.96
N GLU A 839 -21.10 28.62 -10.91
CA GLU A 839 -21.56 29.12 -9.64
C GLU A 839 -22.21 30.52 -9.74
N GLN A 840 -21.83 31.34 -10.73
CA GLN A 840 -22.37 32.67 -11.01
C GLN A 840 -23.64 32.68 -11.89
N GLY A 841 -24.10 31.52 -12.37
CA GLY A 841 -25.24 31.45 -13.29
C GLY A 841 -24.86 31.82 -14.72
N ARG A 842 -23.57 31.78 -15.09
CA ARG A 842 -23.15 31.95 -16.49
C ARG A 842 -23.26 30.62 -17.22
N LEU A 843 -23.75 30.66 -18.45
CA LEU A 843 -23.89 29.46 -19.29
C LEU A 843 -22.49 28.91 -19.60
N VAL A 844 -22.28 27.65 -19.26
CA VAL A 844 -21.03 26.91 -19.49
C VAL A 844 -21.16 26.01 -20.71
N ARG A 845 -22.23 25.21 -20.76
CA ARG A 845 -22.48 24.26 -21.85
C ARG A 845 -23.99 24.12 -22.09
N ARG A 846 -24.38 23.88 -23.34
CA ARG A 846 -25.75 23.55 -23.73
C ARG A 846 -25.75 22.34 -24.66
N GLN A 847 -26.66 21.41 -24.41
CA GLN A 847 -26.83 20.22 -25.22
C GLN A 847 -28.31 19.85 -25.34
N ILE A 848 -28.67 19.18 -26.43
CA ILE A 848 -30.02 18.69 -26.70
C ILE A 848 -29.92 17.17 -26.70
N TYR A 849 -30.84 16.51 -25.99
CA TYR A 849 -30.93 15.07 -25.90
C TYR A 849 -32.35 14.63 -26.28
N GLU A 850 -32.44 13.49 -26.97
CA GLU A 850 -33.70 12.76 -27.06
C GLU A 850 -34.01 12.09 -25.70
N ALA A 851 -35.23 11.60 -25.52
CA ALA A 851 -35.67 11.05 -24.23
C ALA A 851 -34.81 9.87 -23.72
N ASP A 852 -34.35 8.99 -24.61
CA ASP A 852 -33.46 7.87 -24.28
C ASP A 852 -32.05 8.34 -23.91
N GLU A 853 -31.48 9.30 -24.64
CA GLU A 853 -30.17 9.88 -24.31
C GLU A 853 -30.20 10.71 -23.01
N TYR A 854 -31.34 11.31 -22.66
CA TYR A 854 -31.48 12.06 -21.41
C TYR A 854 -31.42 11.15 -20.17
N ASP A 855 -32.07 9.98 -20.25
CA ASP A 855 -32.08 8.98 -19.18
C ASP A 855 -30.67 8.47 -18.82
N ASP A 856 -29.73 8.56 -19.76
CA ASP A 856 -28.33 8.18 -19.62
C ASP A 856 -27.48 9.25 -18.89
N ILE A 857 -27.86 10.53 -18.98
CA ILE A 857 -27.09 11.64 -18.38
C ILE A 857 -27.73 12.24 -17.12
N TYR A 858 -28.97 11.87 -16.82
CA TYR A 858 -29.70 12.36 -15.65
C TYR A 858 -29.33 11.59 -14.37
N CYS A 859 -29.05 12.33 -13.29
CA CYS A 859 -28.87 11.75 -11.94
C CYS A 859 -30.24 11.34 -11.36
N LYS A 860 -30.46 10.03 -11.24
CA LYS A 860 -31.73 9.44 -10.79
C LYS A 860 -31.92 9.43 -9.28
#